data_AF-A0A936IJ11-F1
#
_entry.id   AF-A0A936IJ11-F1
#
_cell.length_a   1.000
_cell.length_b   1.000
_cell.length_c   1.000
_cell.angle_alpha   90.00
_cell.angle_beta   90.00
_cell.angle_gamma   90.00
#
_symmetry.space_group_name_H-M   'P 1'
#
loop_
_entity.id
_entity.type
_entity.pdbx_description
1 polymer ?
#
loop_
_entity_poly.entity_id
_entity_poly.type
_entity_poly.pdbx_seq_one_letter_code
_entity_poly.pdbx_strand_id
1 'polypeptide(L)'
;MALKIRCPHCLKVLLAEDETAGQPRPCPACGRTFTVPRPLESHSPARAAAQCPRCRAEVAPTAAYCHRCHTDLATGRRLPIGQRLRLFTWRFWAGVAACGIVAVVIAVVGTQVWLSQQQRRTGPAPLPTTRAAPATDRWLDAARRLLAAESLDGRRAALAELAGAERESVDDVTRALSDALEVRSATYEQVLSRIAAIDLLARHPDAPGERAARISVLARAQADPKLRDAALRARGLLGDGAVLDELAAAWLDRLERTLFLSSLVARSPAERIRGAGPITEQAQRDARRLGEALLRLGQDDGLPVYERMAERFWDTWAWLGQRDGDAYAAQLFDLARPAGASMEFRPEDVRRPRDVLRRVSETGAPSARAAAGLILSTLPQYRTLGQRVTQTLGSLLATSDAGDQQRLVYAIGKLSGKTFGTRAIAHPLDVTPEAVDAAQRWIDAGQRPVVHAAYPQPPRLARRVLSSARQEEEVLLAELGGGWERSASAVQRWLGAGLGSTPRIRALLDPSRREPDASVLSSAIVIATASGDRSVRGALDAWRVAPDQAEWLRALAYTALAAFDAREGRWTSGWPSELTLGDTRRLDAGTPGWDYFGRILAAGGPAMLDRLERSRDAGLSREARAKLLAVGRAALEREQPVPRRP
;
A
#
# COMPACT_ATOMS: atom_id res chain seq x y z
N MET A 1 37.00 -20.99 39.01
CA MET A 1 35.99 -20.95 37.94
C MET A 1 36.36 -19.85 36.94
N ALA A 2 35.90 -19.92 35.69
CA ALA A 2 36.15 -18.85 34.72
C ALA A 2 35.01 -17.82 34.76
N LEU A 3 35.34 -16.56 35.07
CA LEU A 3 34.41 -15.43 35.06
C LEU A 3 34.18 -14.97 33.63
N LYS A 4 32.92 -14.93 33.20
CA LYS A 4 32.51 -14.29 31.94
C LYS A 4 32.35 -12.79 32.17
N ILE A 5 33.30 -12.01 31.67
CA ILE A 5 33.31 -10.54 31.80
C ILE A 5 33.20 -9.89 30.43
N ARG A 6 32.57 -8.71 30.34
CA ARG A 6 32.55 -7.91 29.09
C ARG A 6 33.57 -6.79 29.21
N CYS A 7 34.43 -6.63 28.21
CA CYS A 7 35.37 -5.51 28.19
C CYS A 7 34.59 -4.18 28.13
N PRO A 8 34.85 -3.20 29.01
CA PRO A 8 34.11 -1.93 29.03
C PRO A 8 34.37 -1.05 27.81
N HIS A 9 35.42 -1.34 27.02
CA HIS A 9 35.78 -0.54 25.86
C HIS A 9 35.22 -1.07 24.53
N CYS A 10 35.19 -2.39 24.34
CA CYS A 10 34.76 -3.01 23.08
C CYS A 10 33.59 -3.99 23.21
N LEU A 11 33.10 -4.21 24.44
CA LEU A 11 31.96 -5.06 24.79
C LEU A 11 32.11 -6.56 24.47
N LYS A 12 33.27 -7.01 23.99
CA LYS A 12 33.53 -8.43 23.74
C LYS A 12 33.56 -9.21 25.06
N VAL A 13 32.93 -10.39 25.06
CA VAL A 13 32.92 -11.31 26.21
C VAL A 13 34.28 -11.99 26.29
N LEU A 14 34.91 -11.91 27.45
CA LEU A 14 36.19 -12.52 27.79
C LEU A 14 35.97 -13.53 28.93
N LEU A 15 36.77 -14.59 28.91
CA LEU A 15 36.88 -15.52 30.03
C LEU A 15 38.12 -15.12 30.83
N ALA A 16 37.92 -14.74 32.09
CA ALA A 16 38.99 -14.43 33.01
C ALA A 16 39.03 -15.50 34.11
N GLU A 17 40.22 -15.91 34.51
CA GLU A 17 40.39 -16.81 35.66
C GLU A 17 40.08 -16.06 36.95
N ASP A 18 39.45 -16.72 37.93
CA ASP A 18 39.09 -16.11 39.23
C ASP A 18 40.29 -15.42 39.92
N GLU A 19 41.50 -15.95 39.73
CA GLU A 19 42.74 -15.39 40.30
C GLU A 19 43.07 -13.98 39.78
N THR A 20 42.52 -13.61 38.62
CA THR A 20 42.72 -12.29 38.01
C THR A 20 41.73 -11.24 38.50
N ALA A 21 40.79 -11.61 39.36
CA ALA A 21 39.80 -10.70 39.93
C ALA A 21 40.46 -9.53 40.70
N GLY A 22 40.16 -8.31 40.28
CA GLY A 22 40.73 -7.08 40.81
C GLY A 22 42.09 -6.67 40.20
N GLN A 23 42.64 -7.45 39.26
CA GLN A 23 43.89 -7.10 38.57
C GLN A 23 43.61 -6.37 37.24
N PRO A 24 44.48 -5.43 36.82
CA PRO A 24 44.42 -4.84 35.49
C PRO A 24 44.88 -5.85 34.44
N ARG A 25 44.07 -6.05 33.39
CA ARG A 25 44.41 -6.92 32.24
C ARG A 25 44.14 -6.20 30.92
N PRO A 26 45.02 -6.32 29.92
CA PRO A 26 44.74 -5.81 28.58
C PRO A 26 43.67 -6.68 27.91
N CYS A 27 42.69 -6.04 27.27
CA CYS A 27 41.71 -6.75 26.47
C CYS A 27 42.38 -7.34 25.21
N PRO A 28 42.31 -8.66 24.96
CA PRO A 28 42.92 -9.26 23.77
C PRO A 28 42.26 -8.82 22.46
N ALA A 29 41.09 -8.17 22.52
CA ALA A 29 40.37 -7.70 21.35
C ALA A 29 40.65 -6.24 20.97
N CYS A 30 40.86 -5.35 21.94
CA CYS A 30 41.06 -3.92 21.68
C CYS A 30 42.34 -3.34 22.27
N GLY A 31 43.15 -4.14 22.97
CA GLY A 31 44.42 -3.73 23.58
C GLY A 31 44.31 -2.85 24.83
N ARG A 32 43.11 -2.30 25.14
CA ARG A 32 42.93 -1.41 26.30
C ARG A 32 42.87 -2.21 27.61
N THR A 33 43.55 -1.68 28.63
CA THR A 33 43.61 -2.27 29.98
C THR A 33 42.34 -1.96 30.77
N PHE A 34 41.77 -2.96 31.43
CA PHE A 34 40.65 -2.79 32.35
C PHE A 34 40.82 -3.69 33.57
N THR A 35 40.21 -3.31 34.69
CA THR A 35 40.27 -4.09 35.94
C THR A 35 39.19 -5.16 35.92
N VAL A 36 39.57 -6.42 36.13
CA VAL A 36 38.61 -7.52 36.25
C VAL A 36 37.79 -7.29 37.54
N PRO A 37 36.44 -7.27 37.51
CA PRO A 37 35.63 -7.04 38.70
C PRO A 37 35.86 -8.15 39.75
N ARG A 38 36.02 -7.78 41.02
CA ARG A 38 36.01 -8.77 42.11
C ARG A 38 34.59 -9.32 42.30
N PRO A 39 34.40 -10.64 42.48
CA PRO A 39 33.13 -11.18 42.94
C PRO A 39 32.77 -10.47 44.24
N LEU A 40 31.58 -9.86 44.30
CA LEU A 40 31.07 -9.27 45.53
C LEU A 40 30.92 -10.39 46.56
N GLU A 41 31.73 -10.37 47.61
CA GLU A 41 31.58 -11.28 48.75
C GLU A 41 30.17 -11.10 49.31
N SER A 42 29.35 -12.15 49.20
CA SER A 42 27.96 -12.15 49.67
C SER A 42 27.91 -12.10 51.19
N HIS A 43 28.14 -10.93 51.76
CA HIS A 43 27.82 -10.63 53.15
C HIS A 43 26.31 -10.43 53.23
N SER A 44 25.58 -11.46 53.66
CA SER A 44 24.19 -11.32 54.14
C SER A 44 24.23 -10.95 55.61
N PRO A 45 24.09 -9.66 55.99
CA PRO A 45 23.74 -9.33 57.36
C PRO A 45 22.30 -9.80 57.59
N ALA A 46 22.07 -10.54 58.68
CA ALA A 46 20.73 -10.82 59.19
C ALA A 46 20.06 -9.50 59.62
N ARG A 47 19.46 -8.78 58.66
CA ARG A 47 18.59 -7.64 58.93
C ARG A 47 17.25 -8.19 59.42
N ALA A 48 16.83 -7.75 60.61
CA ALA A 48 15.51 -8.00 61.15
C ALA A 48 14.42 -7.76 60.09
N ALA A 49 13.46 -8.68 59.97
CA ALA A 49 12.39 -8.60 59.00
C ALA A 49 11.65 -7.27 59.17
N ALA A 50 11.56 -6.49 58.09
CA ALA A 50 10.81 -5.24 58.09
C ALA A 50 9.32 -5.55 58.33
N GLN A 51 8.66 -4.77 59.18
CA GLN A 51 7.21 -4.88 59.40
C GLN A 51 6.48 -3.79 58.61
N CYS A 52 5.32 -4.11 58.05
CA CYS A 52 4.50 -3.13 57.34
C CYS A 52 4.01 -2.04 58.32
N PRO A 53 4.21 -0.74 58.04
CA PRO A 53 3.86 0.34 58.96
C PRO A 53 2.35 0.43 59.24
N ARG A 54 1.51 -0.14 58.36
CA ARG A 54 0.06 -0.08 58.49
C ARG A 54 -0.56 -1.28 59.18
N CYS A 55 -0.20 -2.51 58.78
CA CYS A 55 -0.82 -3.73 59.30
C CYS A 55 0.13 -4.60 60.14
N ARG A 56 1.37 -4.15 60.35
CA ARG A 56 2.44 -4.85 61.12
C ARG A 56 2.77 -6.27 60.66
N ALA A 57 2.29 -6.68 59.47
CA ALA A 57 2.69 -7.95 58.89
C ALA A 57 4.16 -7.90 58.49
N GLU A 58 4.90 -8.97 58.75
CA GLU A 58 6.26 -9.14 58.26
C GLU A 58 6.27 -9.09 56.73
N VAL A 59 7.20 -8.31 56.19
CA VAL A 59 7.38 -8.09 54.76
C VAL A 59 8.82 -8.39 54.39
N ALA A 60 8.99 -9.03 53.24
CA ALA A 60 10.33 -9.34 52.73
C ALA A 60 11.16 -8.05 52.61
N PRO A 61 12.47 -8.07 52.91
CA PRO A 61 13.31 -6.86 52.94
C PRO A 61 13.35 -6.07 51.63
N THR A 62 13.03 -6.72 50.51
CA THR A 62 13.00 -6.14 49.16
C THR A 62 11.59 -5.89 48.63
N ALA A 63 10.54 -6.15 49.41
CA ALA A 63 9.19 -5.87 48.98
C ALA A 63 8.97 -4.36 48.86
N ALA A 64 8.42 -3.90 47.73
CA ALA A 64 8.02 -2.50 47.55
C ALA A 64 6.65 -2.21 48.20
N TYR A 65 5.84 -3.24 48.43
CA TYR A 65 4.49 -3.12 48.98
C TYR A 65 4.14 -4.30 49.89
N CYS A 66 3.22 -4.09 50.83
CA CYS A 66 2.70 -5.14 51.69
C CYS A 66 1.66 -5.99 50.95
N HIS A 67 1.92 -7.29 50.81
CA HIS A 67 1.00 -8.24 50.17
C HIS A 67 -0.33 -8.38 50.91
N ARG A 68 -0.39 -8.10 52.22
CA ARG A 68 -1.62 -8.25 53.02
C ARG A 68 -2.57 -7.07 52.91
N CYS A 69 -2.05 -5.84 52.94
CA CYS A 69 -2.89 -4.63 52.96
C CYS A 69 -2.71 -3.72 51.73
N HIS A 70 -1.83 -4.10 50.79
CA HIS A 70 -1.49 -3.36 49.57
C HIS A 70 -1.05 -1.91 49.87
N THR A 71 -0.28 -1.74 50.94
CA THR A 71 0.33 -0.45 51.29
C THR A 71 1.73 -0.41 50.73
N ASP A 72 2.06 0.67 50.03
CA ASP A 72 3.41 0.97 49.56
C ASP A 72 4.31 1.19 50.78
N LEU A 73 5.39 0.42 50.89
CA LEU A 73 6.25 0.42 52.08
C LEU A 73 7.16 1.64 52.15
N ALA A 74 7.42 2.32 51.03
CA ALA A 74 8.20 3.55 51.00
C ALA A 74 7.37 4.77 51.41
N THR A 75 6.09 4.82 51.01
CA THR A 75 5.23 6.00 51.23
C THR A 75 4.21 5.83 52.36
N GLY A 76 3.96 4.61 52.82
CA GLY A 76 2.92 4.29 53.82
C GLY A 76 1.49 4.46 53.29
N ARG A 77 1.30 4.84 52.02
CA ARG A 77 -0.02 5.05 51.40
C ARG A 77 -0.54 3.73 50.80
N ARG A 78 -1.87 3.58 50.79
CA ARG A 78 -2.52 2.45 50.10
C ARG A 78 -2.37 2.63 48.59
N LEU A 79 -2.04 1.55 47.88
CA LEU A 79 -1.95 1.56 46.42
C LEU A 79 -3.31 1.93 45.80
N PRO A 80 -3.33 2.70 44.69
CA PRO A 80 -4.56 3.00 43.96
C PRO A 80 -5.22 1.73 43.41
N ILE A 81 -6.55 1.77 43.27
CA ILE A 81 -7.38 0.59 42.92
C ILE A 81 -6.88 -0.12 41.65
N GLY A 82 -6.44 0.62 40.63
CA GLY A 82 -5.91 0.04 39.39
C GLY A 82 -4.65 -0.82 39.59
N GLN A 83 -3.77 -0.45 40.52
CA GLN A 83 -2.58 -1.26 40.85
C GLN A 83 -2.95 -2.45 41.74
N ARG A 84 -3.96 -2.30 42.62
CA ARG A 84 -4.47 -3.41 43.44
C ARG A 84 -5.11 -4.50 42.57
N LEU A 85 -5.79 -4.12 41.49
CA LEU A 85 -6.40 -5.06 40.54
C LEU A 85 -5.36 -5.93 39.81
N ARG A 86 -4.16 -5.41 39.56
CA ARG A 86 -3.04 -6.17 38.95
C ARG A 86 -2.41 -7.21 39.88
N LEU A 87 -2.62 -7.09 41.19
CA LEU A 87 -2.05 -8.00 42.19
C LEU A 87 -2.95 -9.20 42.50
N PHE A 88 -4.19 -9.21 41.98
CA PHE A 88 -5.04 -10.38 42.11
C PHE A 88 -4.43 -11.55 41.32
N THR A 89 -4.41 -12.71 41.94
CA THR A 89 -3.88 -13.93 41.33
C THR A 89 -4.68 -14.29 40.08
N TRP A 90 -4.02 -14.96 39.14
CA TRP A 90 -4.66 -15.49 37.92
C TRP A 90 -5.97 -16.24 38.21
N ARG A 91 -6.09 -16.90 39.37
CA ARG A 91 -7.30 -17.62 39.81
C ARG A 91 -8.52 -16.69 40.00
N PHE A 92 -8.32 -15.48 40.51
CA PHE A 92 -9.39 -14.50 40.64
C PHE A 92 -9.89 -14.04 39.26
N TRP A 93 -8.95 -13.75 38.34
CA TRP A 93 -9.29 -13.39 36.97
C TRP A 93 -9.94 -14.53 36.19
N ALA A 94 -9.53 -15.78 36.42
CA ALA A 94 -10.19 -16.95 35.86
C ALA A 94 -11.63 -17.10 36.36
N GLY A 95 -11.91 -16.82 37.64
CA GLY A 95 -13.27 -16.79 38.19
C GLY A 95 -14.14 -15.70 37.56
N VAL A 96 -13.62 -14.48 37.41
CA VAL A 96 -14.34 -13.37 36.73
C VAL A 96 -14.61 -13.72 35.26
N ALA A 97 -13.64 -14.30 34.56
CA ALA A 97 -13.81 -14.74 33.18
C ALA A 97 -14.87 -15.84 33.05
N ALA A 98 -14.87 -16.83 33.95
CA ALA A 98 -15.88 -17.89 33.97
C ALA A 98 -17.30 -17.32 34.17
N CYS A 99 -17.50 -16.39 35.11
CA CYS A 99 -18.78 -15.71 35.28
C CYS A 99 -19.19 -14.89 34.05
N GLY A 100 -18.24 -14.21 33.40
CA GLY A 100 -18.48 -13.49 32.15
C GLY A 100 -18.94 -14.41 31.00
N ILE A 101 -18.30 -15.58 30.86
CA ILE A 101 -18.68 -16.58 29.85
C ILE A 101 -20.11 -17.08 30.09
N VAL A 102 -20.47 -17.39 31.34
CA VAL A 102 -21.84 -17.84 31.68
C VAL A 102 -22.87 -16.77 31.35
N ALA A 103 -22.61 -15.50 31.66
CA ALA A 103 -23.51 -14.39 31.31
C ALA A 103 -23.69 -14.23 29.80
N VAL A 104 -22.61 -14.36 29.02
CA VAL A 104 -22.66 -14.31 27.55
C VAL A 104 -23.46 -15.49 26.98
N VAL A 105 -23.25 -16.70 27.50
CA VAL A 105 -24.01 -17.89 27.07
C VAL A 105 -25.51 -17.70 27.36
N ILE A 106 -25.88 -17.21 28.55
CA ILE A 106 -27.28 -16.91 28.90
C ILE A 106 -27.87 -15.87 27.93
N ALA A 107 -27.14 -14.80 27.59
CA ALA A 107 -27.59 -13.79 26.65
C ALA A 107 -27.76 -14.35 25.23
N VAL A 108 -26.82 -15.16 24.74
CA VAL A 108 -26.90 -15.79 23.41
C VAL A 108 -28.08 -16.75 23.32
N VAL A 109 -28.26 -17.61 24.32
CA VAL A 109 -29.39 -18.56 24.39
C VAL A 109 -30.71 -17.79 24.47
N GLY A 110 -30.81 -16.75 25.32
CA GLY A 110 -31.98 -15.89 25.40
C GLY A 110 -32.33 -15.22 24.07
N THR A 111 -31.31 -14.76 23.33
CA THR A 111 -31.48 -14.13 22.01
C THR A 111 -31.92 -15.14 20.95
N GLN A 112 -31.35 -16.34 20.94
CA GLN A 112 -31.76 -17.44 20.06
C GLN A 112 -33.22 -17.86 20.30
N VAL A 113 -33.60 -18.01 21.57
CA VAL A 113 -34.99 -18.33 21.93
C VAL A 113 -35.94 -17.23 21.47
N TRP A 114 -35.59 -15.96 21.69
CA TRP A 114 -36.39 -14.82 21.24
C TRP A 114 -36.54 -14.76 19.72
N LEU A 115 -35.46 -14.93 18.96
CA LEU A 115 -35.48 -14.97 17.48
C LEU A 115 -36.33 -16.14 16.96
N SER A 116 -36.21 -17.33 17.57
CA SER A 116 -37.02 -18.49 17.18
C SER A 116 -38.51 -18.28 17.45
N GLN A 117 -38.86 -17.60 18.55
CA GLN A 117 -40.25 -17.23 18.84
C GLN A 117 -40.76 -16.16 17.86
N GLN A 118 -39.91 -15.23 17.43
CA GLN A 118 -40.28 -14.21 16.45
C GLN A 118 -40.54 -14.82 15.06
N GLN A 119 -39.72 -15.78 14.65
CA GLN A 119 -39.92 -16.55 13.41
C GLN A 119 -41.20 -17.39 13.43
N ARG A 120 -41.60 -17.95 14.59
CA ARG A 120 -42.87 -18.68 14.71
C ARG A 120 -44.09 -17.76 14.66
N ARG A 121 -43.96 -16.50 15.10
CA ARG A 121 -45.04 -15.49 15.05
C ARG A 121 -45.21 -14.87 13.66
N THR A 122 -44.15 -14.87 12.86
CA THR A 122 -44.19 -14.47 11.45
C THR A 122 -44.38 -15.71 10.59
N GLY A 123 -45.61 -16.24 10.60
CA GLY A 123 -45.97 -17.36 9.73
C GLY A 123 -45.55 -17.08 8.29
N PRO A 124 -45.02 -18.08 7.55
CA PRO A 124 -44.59 -17.89 6.17
C PRO A 124 -45.78 -17.39 5.35
N ALA A 125 -45.60 -16.25 4.69
CA ALA A 125 -46.55 -15.79 3.69
C ALA A 125 -46.73 -16.91 2.64
N PRO A 126 -47.97 -17.22 2.22
CA PRO A 126 -48.22 -18.26 1.23
C PRO A 126 -47.46 -17.93 -0.05
N LEU A 127 -46.51 -18.78 -0.42
CA LEU A 127 -45.76 -18.64 -1.66
C LEU A 127 -46.71 -18.81 -2.85
N PRO A 128 -46.71 -17.89 -3.82
CA PRO A 128 -47.39 -18.11 -5.08
C PRO A 128 -46.73 -19.30 -5.78
N THR A 129 -47.53 -20.33 -6.04
CA THR A 129 -47.16 -21.53 -6.80
C THR A 129 -47.00 -21.16 -8.27
N THR A 130 -45.88 -20.51 -8.59
CA THR A 130 -45.45 -20.30 -9.96
C THR A 130 -44.89 -21.61 -10.50
N ARG A 131 -45.50 -22.09 -11.58
CA ARG A 131 -45.16 -23.30 -12.32
C ARG A 131 -43.66 -23.34 -12.62
N ALA A 132 -42.98 -24.40 -12.17
CA ALA A 132 -41.53 -24.56 -12.30
C ALA A 132 -41.11 -24.49 -13.77
N ALA A 133 -40.37 -23.44 -14.13
CA ALA A 133 -39.58 -23.40 -15.36
C ALA A 133 -38.57 -24.56 -15.35
N PRO A 134 -38.17 -25.10 -16.52
CA PRO A 134 -37.14 -26.12 -16.59
C PRO A 134 -35.88 -25.66 -15.84
N ALA A 135 -35.30 -26.54 -15.03
CA ALA A 135 -34.23 -26.22 -14.07
C ALA A 135 -32.97 -25.59 -14.71
N THR A 136 -32.81 -25.71 -16.03
CA THR A 136 -31.67 -25.17 -16.79
C THR A 136 -31.68 -23.65 -16.93
N ASP A 137 -32.84 -22.98 -16.88
CA ASP A 137 -32.89 -21.52 -17.09
C ASP A 137 -32.81 -20.73 -15.77
N ARG A 138 -33.06 -21.39 -14.64
CA ARG A 138 -33.14 -20.74 -13.32
C ARG A 138 -31.82 -20.07 -12.92
N TRP A 139 -30.71 -20.78 -13.06
CA TRP A 139 -29.40 -20.27 -12.61
C TRP A 139 -28.85 -19.19 -13.55
N LEU A 140 -29.12 -19.32 -14.84
CA LEU A 140 -28.81 -18.28 -15.82
C LEU A 140 -29.56 -16.97 -15.53
N ASP A 141 -30.84 -17.06 -15.18
CA ASP A 141 -31.62 -15.89 -14.79
C ASP A 141 -31.10 -15.24 -13.49
N ALA A 142 -30.74 -16.05 -12.49
CA ALA A 142 -30.12 -15.55 -11.26
C ALA A 142 -28.76 -14.87 -11.54
N ALA A 143 -27.94 -15.43 -12.42
CA ALA A 143 -26.66 -14.85 -12.85
C ALA A 143 -26.84 -13.54 -13.62
N ARG A 144 -27.83 -13.45 -14.51
CA ARG A 144 -28.18 -12.20 -15.21
C ARG A 144 -28.67 -11.14 -14.23
N ARG A 145 -29.52 -11.50 -13.26
CA ARG A 145 -29.95 -10.60 -12.18
C ARG A 145 -28.78 -10.11 -11.35
N LEU A 146 -27.81 -10.96 -11.02
CA LEU A 146 -26.60 -10.55 -10.32
C LEU A 146 -25.88 -9.45 -11.11
N LEU A 147 -25.60 -9.69 -12.40
CA LEU A 147 -24.82 -8.76 -13.22
C LEU A 147 -25.56 -7.45 -13.56
N ALA A 148 -26.88 -7.50 -13.61
CA ALA A 148 -27.74 -6.33 -13.80
C ALA A 148 -28.04 -5.57 -12.50
N ALA A 149 -27.63 -6.07 -11.32
CA ALA A 149 -27.98 -5.45 -10.05
C ALA A 149 -27.34 -4.06 -9.90
N GLU A 150 -28.18 -3.04 -9.72
CA GLU A 150 -27.80 -1.65 -9.47
C GLU A 150 -27.89 -1.28 -7.98
N SER A 151 -28.13 -2.25 -7.10
CA SER A 151 -28.21 -2.06 -5.65
C SER A 151 -27.54 -3.21 -4.90
N LEU A 152 -27.07 -2.90 -3.69
CA LEU A 152 -26.47 -3.89 -2.79
C LEU A 152 -27.43 -5.03 -2.44
N ASP A 153 -28.72 -4.72 -2.24
CA ASP A 153 -29.73 -5.72 -1.86
C ASP A 153 -30.07 -6.65 -3.03
N GLY A 154 -30.20 -6.11 -4.25
CA GLY A 154 -30.37 -6.92 -5.46
C GLY A 154 -29.19 -7.88 -5.67
N ARG A 155 -27.96 -7.38 -5.50
CA ARG A 155 -26.74 -8.19 -5.58
C ARG A 155 -26.72 -9.29 -4.51
N ARG A 156 -27.08 -8.97 -3.27
CA ARG A 156 -27.13 -9.95 -2.17
C ARG A 156 -28.18 -11.03 -2.41
N ALA A 157 -29.37 -10.66 -2.86
CA ALA A 157 -30.45 -11.60 -3.17
C ALA A 157 -30.03 -12.59 -4.27
N ALA A 158 -29.44 -12.09 -5.36
CA ALA A 158 -28.95 -12.93 -6.46
C ALA A 158 -27.80 -13.85 -6.02
N LEU A 159 -26.86 -13.34 -5.20
CA LEU A 159 -25.78 -14.17 -4.65
C LEU A 159 -26.31 -15.26 -3.70
N ALA A 160 -27.32 -14.96 -2.88
CA ALA A 160 -27.91 -15.94 -1.98
C ALA A 160 -28.61 -17.07 -2.75
N GLU A 161 -29.27 -16.74 -3.87
CA GLU A 161 -29.87 -17.73 -4.76
C GLU A 161 -28.83 -18.61 -5.44
N LEU A 162 -27.76 -18.01 -5.99
CA LEU A 162 -26.68 -18.74 -6.65
C LEU A 162 -25.87 -19.60 -5.66
N ALA A 163 -25.70 -19.14 -4.42
CA ALA A 163 -25.02 -19.89 -3.37
C ALA A 163 -25.72 -21.22 -3.04
N GLY A 164 -27.04 -21.31 -3.23
CA GLY A 164 -27.80 -22.56 -3.04
C GLY A 164 -27.55 -23.63 -4.10
N ALA A 165 -26.95 -23.26 -5.24
CA ALA A 165 -26.66 -24.15 -6.37
C ALA A 165 -25.18 -24.54 -6.49
N GLU A 166 -24.30 -23.87 -5.72
CA GLU A 166 -22.83 -23.95 -5.74
C GLU A 166 -22.26 -24.28 -7.13
N ARG A 167 -21.98 -25.56 -7.39
CA ARG A 167 -21.28 -26.06 -8.58
C ARG A 167 -22.12 -26.00 -9.86
N GLU A 168 -23.44 -26.14 -9.77
CA GLU A 168 -24.33 -26.19 -10.93
C GLU A 168 -24.46 -24.83 -11.62
N SER A 169 -24.30 -23.74 -10.85
CA SER A 169 -24.45 -22.37 -11.36
C SER A 169 -23.24 -21.83 -12.11
N VAL A 170 -22.09 -22.51 -12.04
CA VAL A 170 -20.79 -21.96 -12.50
C VAL A 170 -20.78 -21.69 -14.00
N ASP A 171 -21.32 -22.59 -14.82
CA ASP A 171 -21.35 -22.43 -16.27
C ASP A 171 -22.32 -21.29 -16.69
N ASP A 172 -23.43 -21.16 -15.97
CA ASP A 172 -24.40 -20.08 -16.20
C ASP A 172 -23.87 -18.71 -15.78
N VAL A 173 -23.14 -18.63 -14.66
CA VAL A 173 -22.43 -17.41 -14.25
C VAL A 173 -21.34 -17.06 -15.26
N THR A 174 -20.63 -18.05 -15.79
CA THR A 174 -19.59 -17.86 -16.81
C THR A 174 -20.19 -17.29 -18.10
N ARG A 175 -21.32 -17.86 -18.56
CA ARG A 175 -22.05 -17.39 -19.74
C ARG A 175 -22.60 -15.97 -19.55
N ALA A 176 -23.27 -15.73 -18.43
CA ALA A 176 -23.83 -14.40 -18.15
C ALA A 176 -22.72 -13.33 -18.02
N LEU A 177 -21.59 -13.67 -17.40
CA LEU A 177 -20.45 -12.76 -17.29
C LEU A 177 -19.84 -12.46 -18.66
N SER A 178 -19.72 -13.46 -19.54
CA SER A 178 -19.31 -13.28 -20.93
C SER A 178 -20.18 -12.24 -21.64
N ASP A 179 -21.50 -12.39 -21.57
CA ASP A 179 -22.45 -11.46 -22.20
C ASP A 179 -22.33 -10.05 -21.61
N ALA A 180 -22.19 -9.95 -20.28
CA ALA A 180 -22.08 -8.67 -19.60
C ALA A 180 -20.79 -7.90 -19.97
N LEU A 181 -19.70 -8.60 -20.29
CA LEU A 181 -18.43 -7.96 -20.67
C LEU A 181 -18.47 -7.31 -22.06
N GLU A 182 -19.41 -7.69 -22.93
CA GLU A 182 -19.61 -7.03 -24.23
C GLU A 182 -20.18 -5.61 -24.06
N VAL A 183 -20.80 -5.30 -22.92
CA VAL A 183 -21.32 -3.97 -22.59
C VAL A 183 -20.18 -3.09 -22.04
N ARG A 184 -19.68 -2.19 -22.90
CA ARG A 184 -18.55 -1.27 -22.63
C ARG A 184 -18.78 -0.31 -21.46
N SER A 185 -20.02 0.08 -21.19
CA SER A 185 -20.36 1.01 -20.10
C SER A 185 -21.08 0.29 -18.97
N ALA A 186 -20.43 0.16 -17.81
CA ALA A 186 -21.04 -0.33 -16.59
C ALA A 186 -21.08 0.77 -15.53
N THR A 187 -22.21 0.84 -14.81
CA THR A 187 -22.31 1.65 -13.59
C THR A 187 -21.38 1.10 -12.51
N TYR A 188 -21.09 1.90 -11.49
CA TYR A 188 -20.26 1.45 -10.37
C TYR A 188 -20.83 0.20 -9.69
N GLU A 189 -22.15 0.14 -9.50
CA GLU A 189 -22.80 -1.03 -8.88
C GLU A 189 -22.73 -2.28 -9.77
N GLN A 190 -22.88 -2.12 -11.08
CA GLN A 190 -22.69 -3.23 -12.03
C GLN A 190 -21.24 -3.74 -12.03
N VAL A 191 -20.24 -2.87 -11.88
CA VAL A 191 -18.83 -3.27 -11.70
C VAL A 191 -18.67 -4.13 -10.43
N LEU A 192 -19.25 -3.70 -9.31
CA LEU A 192 -19.22 -4.48 -8.07
C LEU A 192 -19.93 -5.84 -8.22
N SER A 193 -21.01 -5.89 -8.99
CA SER A 193 -21.72 -7.13 -9.32
C SER A 193 -20.90 -8.06 -10.20
N ARG A 194 -20.15 -7.53 -11.18
CA ARG A 194 -19.18 -8.30 -11.99
C ARG A 194 -18.05 -8.86 -11.12
N ILE A 195 -17.50 -8.07 -10.19
CA ILE A 195 -16.49 -8.54 -9.22
C ILE A 195 -17.07 -9.69 -8.38
N ALA A 196 -18.32 -9.57 -7.90
CA ALA A 196 -18.97 -10.62 -7.13
C ALA A 196 -19.16 -11.92 -7.93
N ALA A 197 -19.51 -11.82 -9.22
CA ALA A 197 -19.58 -12.97 -10.12
C ALA A 197 -18.21 -13.64 -10.31
N ILE A 198 -17.15 -12.85 -10.52
CA ILE A 198 -15.77 -13.35 -10.60
C ILE A 198 -15.35 -14.05 -9.29
N ASP A 199 -15.68 -13.45 -8.14
CA ASP A 199 -15.44 -14.04 -6.81
C ASP A 199 -16.21 -15.35 -6.60
N LEU A 200 -17.37 -15.52 -7.23
CA LEU A 200 -18.14 -16.78 -7.21
C LEU A 200 -17.44 -17.85 -8.04
N LEU A 201 -17.03 -17.53 -9.28
CA LEU A 201 -16.27 -18.46 -10.12
C LEU A 201 -14.98 -18.94 -9.44
N ALA A 202 -14.28 -18.02 -8.75
CA ALA A 202 -13.06 -18.30 -8.01
C ALA A 202 -13.24 -19.27 -6.82
N ARG A 203 -14.44 -19.33 -6.23
CA ARG A 203 -14.74 -20.21 -5.08
C ARG A 203 -14.98 -21.67 -5.47
N HIS A 204 -15.26 -21.92 -6.74
CA HIS A 204 -15.55 -23.27 -7.25
C HIS A 204 -14.57 -23.66 -8.37
N PRO A 205 -13.25 -23.71 -8.08
CA PRO A 205 -12.27 -24.01 -9.12
C PRO A 205 -12.46 -25.40 -9.74
N ASP A 206 -12.94 -26.35 -8.93
CA ASP A 206 -13.16 -27.75 -9.32
C ASP A 206 -14.60 -28.05 -9.79
N ALA A 207 -15.43 -27.01 -10.02
CA ALA A 207 -16.76 -27.23 -10.61
C ALA A 207 -16.65 -27.90 -11.99
N PRO A 208 -17.61 -28.79 -12.33
CA PRO A 208 -17.70 -29.37 -13.67
C PRO A 208 -17.87 -28.27 -14.72
N GLY A 209 -17.50 -28.59 -15.97
CA GLY A 209 -17.54 -27.64 -17.08
C GLY A 209 -16.14 -27.30 -17.62
N GLU A 210 -16.10 -26.51 -18.69
CA GLU A 210 -14.88 -26.21 -19.40
C GLU A 210 -14.04 -25.15 -18.65
N ARG A 211 -13.07 -25.61 -17.84
CA ARG A 211 -12.07 -24.73 -17.19
C ARG A 211 -11.44 -23.72 -18.17
N ALA A 212 -11.19 -24.15 -19.42
CA ALA A 212 -10.68 -23.29 -20.48
C ALA A 212 -11.63 -22.13 -20.83
N ALA A 213 -12.94 -22.37 -20.91
CA ALA A 213 -13.93 -21.33 -21.16
C ALA A 213 -13.96 -20.29 -20.03
N ARG A 214 -13.89 -20.74 -18.77
CA ARG A 214 -13.79 -19.85 -17.60
C ARG A 214 -12.55 -18.97 -17.63
N ILE A 215 -11.38 -19.56 -17.92
CA ILE A 215 -10.13 -18.81 -18.06
C ILE A 215 -10.24 -17.76 -19.17
N SER A 216 -10.84 -18.10 -20.32
CA SER A 216 -11.05 -17.17 -21.43
C SER A 216 -11.94 -15.98 -21.05
N VAL A 217 -13.06 -16.21 -20.36
CA VAL A 217 -13.93 -15.13 -19.86
C VAL A 217 -13.19 -14.24 -18.85
N LEU A 218 -12.43 -14.83 -17.93
CA LEU A 218 -11.65 -14.05 -16.96
C LEU A 218 -10.50 -13.28 -17.60
N ALA A 219 -9.87 -13.80 -18.65
CA ALA A 219 -8.85 -13.07 -19.40
C ALA A 219 -9.44 -11.81 -20.08
N ARG A 220 -10.66 -11.89 -20.61
CA ARG A 220 -11.39 -10.71 -21.09
C ARG A 220 -11.72 -9.73 -19.96
N ALA A 221 -12.20 -10.22 -18.82
CA ALA A 221 -12.46 -9.38 -17.65
C ALA A 221 -11.19 -8.67 -17.15
N GLN A 222 -10.03 -9.31 -17.22
CA GLN A 222 -8.76 -8.73 -16.81
C GLN A 222 -8.34 -7.51 -17.64
N ALA A 223 -8.81 -7.40 -18.89
CA ALA A 223 -8.55 -6.25 -19.74
C ALA A 223 -9.28 -4.98 -19.26
N ASP A 224 -10.34 -5.10 -18.45
CA ASP A 224 -10.99 -3.97 -17.79
C ASP A 224 -10.21 -3.60 -16.50
N PRO A 225 -9.64 -2.38 -16.40
CA PRO A 225 -8.89 -1.96 -15.22
C PRO A 225 -9.66 -2.07 -13.90
N LYS A 226 -11.00 -1.99 -13.93
CA LYS A 226 -11.85 -2.08 -12.73
C LYS A 226 -12.06 -3.52 -12.25
N LEU A 227 -11.87 -4.51 -13.13
CA LEU A 227 -12.07 -5.93 -12.85
C LEU A 227 -10.75 -6.71 -12.74
N ARG A 228 -9.63 -6.09 -13.17
CA ARG A 228 -8.30 -6.69 -13.29
C ARG A 228 -7.90 -7.56 -12.11
N ASP A 229 -7.86 -7.02 -10.90
CA ASP A 229 -7.39 -7.75 -9.72
C ASP A 229 -8.27 -8.96 -9.37
N ALA A 230 -9.60 -8.82 -9.48
CA ALA A 230 -10.53 -9.91 -9.22
C ALA A 230 -10.35 -11.03 -10.26
N ALA A 231 -10.23 -10.66 -11.53
CA ALA A 231 -10.03 -11.59 -12.64
C ALA A 231 -8.69 -12.32 -12.53
N LEU A 232 -7.61 -11.58 -12.24
CA LEU A 232 -6.26 -12.11 -12.04
C LEU A 232 -6.23 -13.15 -10.91
N ARG A 233 -6.85 -12.82 -9.78
CA ARG A 233 -7.00 -13.74 -8.65
C ARG A 233 -7.78 -15.00 -9.02
N ALA A 234 -8.93 -14.83 -9.69
CA ALA A 234 -9.78 -15.95 -10.10
C ALA A 234 -9.05 -16.89 -11.08
N ARG A 235 -8.29 -16.35 -12.04
CA ARG A 235 -7.43 -17.14 -12.94
C ARG A 235 -6.38 -17.94 -12.17
N GLY A 236 -5.70 -17.32 -11.20
CA GLY A 236 -4.74 -18.02 -10.34
C GLY A 236 -5.37 -19.14 -9.52
N LEU A 237 -6.58 -18.93 -8.96
CA LEU A 237 -7.33 -19.98 -8.25
C LEU A 237 -7.80 -21.11 -9.18
N LEU A 238 -8.06 -20.80 -10.44
CA LEU A 238 -8.27 -21.78 -11.51
C LEU A 238 -6.97 -22.37 -12.06
N GLY A 239 -5.82 -22.14 -11.42
CA GLY A 239 -4.52 -22.73 -11.77
C GLY A 239 -3.96 -22.27 -13.12
N ASP A 240 -4.30 -21.07 -13.59
CA ASP A 240 -3.75 -20.51 -14.82
C ASP A 240 -2.33 -19.98 -14.60
N GLY A 241 -1.32 -20.75 -15.03
CA GLY A 241 0.09 -20.37 -14.87
C GLY A 241 0.49 -19.09 -15.60
N ALA A 242 -0.25 -18.66 -16.63
CA ALA A 242 0.08 -17.46 -17.41
C ALA A 242 -0.07 -16.17 -16.60
N VAL A 243 -0.80 -16.20 -15.48
CA VAL A 243 -0.97 -15.03 -14.61
C VAL A 243 0.08 -14.91 -13.50
N LEU A 244 1.02 -15.86 -13.37
CA LEU A 244 1.93 -15.91 -12.23
C LEU A 244 2.68 -14.59 -12.00
N ASP A 245 3.33 -14.06 -13.04
CA ASP A 245 4.18 -12.86 -12.91
C ASP A 245 3.37 -11.61 -12.54
N GLU A 246 2.19 -11.47 -13.14
CA GLU A 246 1.29 -10.35 -12.86
C GLU A 246 0.64 -10.48 -11.48
N LEU A 247 0.26 -11.69 -11.09
CA LEU A 247 -0.33 -11.99 -9.77
C LEU A 247 0.70 -11.77 -8.65
N ALA A 248 1.95 -12.18 -8.87
CA ALA A 248 3.06 -11.92 -7.97
C ALA A 248 3.29 -10.40 -7.80
N ALA A 249 3.30 -9.65 -8.91
CA ALA A 249 3.44 -8.19 -8.87
C ALA A 249 2.26 -7.51 -8.13
N ALA A 250 1.03 -7.94 -8.39
CA ALA A 250 -0.15 -7.42 -7.70
C ALA A 250 -0.11 -7.74 -6.20
N TRP A 251 0.27 -8.97 -5.82
CA TRP A 251 0.43 -9.34 -4.42
C TRP A 251 1.50 -8.49 -3.71
N LEU A 252 2.63 -8.24 -4.37
CA LEU A 252 3.69 -7.38 -3.86
C LEU A 252 3.21 -5.95 -3.60
N ASP A 253 2.48 -5.34 -4.55
CA ASP A 253 1.89 -4.01 -4.36
C ASP A 253 0.95 -3.97 -3.15
N ARG A 254 0.08 -4.98 -3.00
CA ARG A 254 -0.84 -5.05 -1.85
C ARG A 254 -0.10 -5.28 -0.53
N LEU A 255 0.95 -6.07 -0.54
CA LEU A 255 1.79 -6.31 0.62
C LEU A 255 2.58 -5.05 1.00
N GLU A 256 3.15 -4.34 0.03
CA GLU A 256 3.82 -3.07 0.22
C GLU A 256 2.90 -2.05 0.90
N ARG A 257 1.71 -1.87 0.33
CA ARG A 257 0.67 -1.00 0.89
C ARG A 257 0.32 -1.42 2.32
N THR A 258 0.17 -2.72 2.57
CA THR A 258 -0.14 -3.26 3.90
C THR A 258 0.95 -2.94 4.92
N LEU A 259 2.21 -3.18 4.58
CA LEU A 259 3.36 -2.95 5.47
C LEU A 259 3.55 -1.46 5.73
N PHE A 260 3.41 -0.62 4.69
CA PHE A 260 3.45 0.82 4.81
C PHE A 260 2.35 1.35 5.74
N LEU A 261 1.09 0.97 5.51
CA LEU A 261 -0.03 1.40 6.35
C LEU A 261 0.12 0.91 7.78
N SER A 262 0.57 -0.33 7.98
CA SER A 262 0.83 -0.88 9.32
C SER A 262 1.91 -0.08 10.06
N SER A 263 2.98 0.29 9.35
CA SER A 263 4.06 1.14 9.88
C SER A 263 3.55 2.55 10.21
N LEU A 264 2.72 3.13 9.34
CA LEU A 264 2.10 4.43 9.57
C LEU A 264 1.20 4.42 10.81
N VAL A 265 0.37 3.38 10.97
CA VAL A 265 -0.48 3.18 12.16
C VAL A 265 0.38 3.03 13.42
N ALA A 266 1.46 2.24 13.36
CA ALA A 266 2.34 2.01 14.51
C ALA A 266 3.10 3.27 14.97
N ARG A 267 3.41 4.20 14.04
CA ARG A 267 4.18 5.42 14.31
C ARG A 267 3.32 6.65 14.57
N SER A 268 2.03 6.61 14.23
CA SER A 268 1.14 7.77 14.36
C SER A 268 0.43 7.76 15.72
N PRO A 269 0.23 8.93 16.37
CA PRO A 269 -0.68 9.02 17.50
C PRO A 269 -2.07 8.54 17.07
N ALA A 270 -2.68 7.63 17.84
CA ALA A 270 -3.93 6.95 17.49
C ALA A 270 -5.07 7.90 17.06
N GLU A 271 -5.04 9.15 17.53
CA GLU A 271 -6.03 10.18 17.22
C GLU A 271 -5.91 10.81 15.82
N ARG A 272 -4.75 10.72 15.16
CA ARG A 272 -4.46 11.50 13.93
C ARG A 272 -4.89 10.85 12.62
N ILE A 273 -5.20 9.56 12.58
CA ILE A 273 -5.57 8.89 11.32
C ILE A 273 -6.84 8.07 11.48
N ARG A 274 -7.98 8.76 11.62
CA ARG A 274 -9.30 8.12 11.54
C ARG A 274 -9.41 7.39 10.20
N GLY A 275 -9.73 6.09 10.24
CA GLY A 275 -9.88 5.25 9.06
C GLY A 275 -8.65 4.45 8.64
N ALA A 276 -7.47 4.65 9.25
CA ALA A 276 -6.28 3.86 8.90
C ALA A 276 -6.47 2.36 9.18
N GLY A 277 -7.16 2.01 10.27
CA GLY A 277 -7.48 0.62 10.63
C GLY A 277 -8.23 -0.10 9.52
N PRO A 278 -9.45 0.34 9.14
CA PRO A 278 -10.22 -0.27 8.05
C PRO A 278 -9.47 -0.34 6.71
N ILE A 279 -8.67 0.68 6.36
CA ILE A 279 -7.87 0.67 5.12
C ILE A 279 -6.75 -0.37 5.20
N THR A 280 -6.09 -0.50 6.35
CA THR A 280 -5.05 -1.52 6.60
C THR A 280 -5.65 -2.92 6.55
N GLU A 281 -6.81 -3.13 7.19
CA GLU A 281 -7.54 -4.41 7.16
C GLU A 281 -8.01 -4.77 5.75
N GLN A 282 -8.44 -3.79 4.96
CA GLN A 282 -8.77 -4.01 3.55
C GLN A 282 -7.53 -4.43 2.74
N ALA A 283 -6.41 -3.70 2.88
CA ALA A 283 -5.16 -4.03 2.19
C ALA A 283 -4.65 -5.43 2.57
N GLN A 284 -4.74 -5.80 3.85
CA GLN A 284 -4.40 -7.15 4.35
C GLN A 284 -5.29 -8.23 3.74
N ARG A 285 -6.60 -7.98 3.64
CA ARG A 285 -7.55 -8.91 3.00
C ARG A 285 -7.24 -9.08 1.51
N ASP A 286 -6.89 -8.00 0.82
CA ASP A 286 -6.56 -8.04 -0.60
C ASP A 286 -5.25 -8.79 -0.85
N ALA A 287 -4.21 -8.52 -0.06
CA ALA A 287 -2.95 -9.27 -0.10
C ALA A 287 -3.16 -10.77 0.18
N ARG A 288 -3.96 -11.11 1.20
CA ARG A 288 -4.27 -12.51 1.53
C ARG A 288 -4.99 -13.21 0.38
N ARG A 289 -5.99 -12.57 -0.22
CA ARG A 289 -6.77 -13.10 -1.35
C ARG A 289 -5.89 -13.38 -2.57
N LEU A 290 -4.96 -12.48 -2.91
CA LEU A 290 -3.99 -12.73 -3.99
C LEU A 290 -3.00 -13.85 -3.61
N GLY A 291 -2.62 -13.92 -2.33
CA GLY A 291 -1.78 -14.99 -1.79
C GLY A 291 -2.44 -16.37 -1.91
N GLU A 292 -3.75 -16.49 -1.67
CA GLU A 292 -4.49 -17.74 -1.87
C GLU A 292 -4.41 -18.22 -3.33
N ALA A 293 -4.47 -17.30 -4.29
CA ALA A 293 -4.32 -17.62 -5.70
C ALA A 293 -2.89 -18.08 -6.06
N LEU A 294 -1.87 -17.42 -5.51
CA LEU A 294 -0.46 -17.83 -5.67
C LEU A 294 -0.20 -19.21 -5.04
N LEU A 295 -0.75 -19.45 -3.84
CA LEU A 295 -0.64 -20.73 -3.16
C LEU A 295 -1.28 -21.84 -4.00
N ARG A 296 -2.45 -21.59 -4.61
CA ARG A 296 -3.13 -22.54 -5.49
C ARG A 296 -2.30 -22.86 -6.74
N LEU A 297 -1.71 -21.85 -7.40
CA LEU A 297 -0.76 -22.07 -8.50
C LEU A 297 0.43 -22.92 -8.06
N GLY A 298 0.86 -22.78 -6.80
CA GLY A 298 1.98 -23.52 -6.26
C GLY A 298 1.67 -24.90 -5.66
N GLN A 299 0.46 -25.45 -5.86
CA GLN A 299 0.10 -26.77 -5.28
C GLN A 299 0.70 -27.95 -6.04
N ASP A 300 0.78 -27.89 -7.37
CA ASP A 300 1.20 -29.02 -8.21
C ASP A 300 2.73 -29.05 -8.41
N ASP A 301 3.31 -27.89 -8.76
CA ASP A 301 4.75 -27.68 -8.84
C ASP A 301 5.07 -26.30 -8.27
N GLY A 302 5.14 -26.20 -6.94
CA GLY A 302 5.23 -24.90 -6.25
C GLY A 302 6.51 -24.12 -6.50
N LEU A 303 7.57 -24.76 -7.00
CA LEU A 303 8.90 -24.16 -7.03
C LEU A 303 8.95 -22.85 -7.82
N PRO A 304 8.41 -22.73 -9.05
CA PRO A 304 8.46 -21.48 -9.80
C PRO A 304 7.75 -20.31 -9.10
N VAL A 305 6.66 -20.57 -8.37
CA VAL A 305 5.96 -19.53 -7.61
C VAL A 305 6.85 -19.01 -6.50
N TYR A 306 7.33 -19.88 -5.61
CA TYR A 306 8.13 -19.45 -4.46
C TYR A 306 9.52 -18.95 -4.86
N GLU A 307 10.09 -19.46 -5.95
CA GLU A 307 11.31 -18.93 -6.55
C GLU A 307 11.09 -17.49 -6.99
N ARG A 308 10.07 -17.22 -7.81
CA ARG A 308 9.75 -15.86 -8.26
C ARG A 308 9.45 -14.92 -7.10
N MET A 309 8.72 -15.38 -6.08
CA MET A 309 8.46 -14.59 -4.87
C MET A 309 9.72 -14.35 -4.04
N ALA A 310 10.65 -15.31 -3.98
CA ALA A 310 11.92 -15.15 -3.29
C ALA A 310 12.84 -14.17 -4.01
N GLU A 311 12.86 -14.13 -5.35
CA GLU A 311 13.62 -13.11 -6.10
C GLU A 311 13.18 -11.69 -5.74
N ARG A 312 11.88 -11.51 -5.57
CA ARG A 312 11.25 -10.22 -5.20
C ARG A 312 11.55 -9.79 -3.77
N PHE A 313 12.09 -10.67 -2.93
CA PHE A 313 12.62 -10.30 -1.62
C PHE A 313 13.58 -9.12 -1.72
N TRP A 314 14.48 -9.12 -2.71
CA TRP A 314 15.51 -8.09 -2.85
C TRP A 314 14.94 -6.71 -3.22
N ASP A 315 13.87 -6.69 -4.02
CA ASP A 315 13.17 -5.45 -4.38
C ASP A 315 12.59 -4.77 -3.13
N THR A 316 12.18 -5.57 -2.13
CA THR A 316 11.61 -5.03 -0.88
C THR A 316 12.60 -4.16 -0.11
N TRP A 317 13.90 -4.45 -0.19
CA TRP A 317 14.92 -3.73 0.56
C TRP A 317 15.04 -2.26 0.14
N ALA A 318 14.69 -1.94 -1.11
CA ALA A 318 14.74 -0.59 -1.63
C ALA A 318 13.73 0.36 -0.96
N TRP A 319 12.57 -0.16 -0.51
CA TRP A 319 11.49 0.65 0.07
C TRP A 319 11.18 0.34 1.54
N LEU A 320 11.56 -0.84 2.04
CA LEU A 320 11.37 -1.27 3.44
C LEU A 320 12.60 -1.10 4.32
N GLY A 321 13.79 -1.19 3.73
CA GLY A 321 15.03 -1.40 4.49
C GLY A 321 15.02 -2.75 5.25
N GLN A 322 16.08 -3.00 6.03
CA GLN A 322 16.35 -4.32 6.60
C GLN A 322 15.24 -4.84 7.55
N ARG A 323 14.71 -3.97 8.44
CA ARG A 323 13.75 -4.38 9.48
C ARG A 323 12.43 -4.88 8.91
N ASP A 324 12.02 -4.32 7.78
CA ASP A 324 10.73 -4.63 7.18
C ASP A 324 10.88 -5.72 6.07
N GLY A 325 12.10 -6.00 5.59
CA GLY A 325 12.41 -7.22 4.84
C GLY A 325 12.10 -8.51 5.63
N ASP A 326 12.26 -8.48 6.96
CA ASP A 326 11.83 -9.58 7.84
C ASP A 326 10.30 -9.77 7.82
N ALA A 327 9.53 -8.68 7.69
CA ALA A 327 8.07 -8.75 7.59
C ALA A 327 7.64 -9.36 6.25
N TYR A 328 8.32 -9.02 5.16
CA TYR A 328 8.13 -9.71 3.88
C TYR A 328 8.46 -11.21 3.99
N ALA A 329 9.59 -11.55 4.61
CA ALA A 329 10.00 -12.93 4.80
C ALA A 329 8.94 -13.74 5.57
N ALA A 330 8.36 -13.15 6.61
CA ALA A 330 7.25 -13.75 7.35
C ALA A 330 6.01 -13.98 6.45
N GLN A 331 5.66 -13.02 5.59
CA GLN A 331 4.51 -13.15 4.68
C GLN A 331 4.75 -14.19 3.59
N LEU A 332 5.96 -14.30 3.06
CA LEU A 332 6.30 -15.37 2.10
C LEU A 332 6.33 -16.75 2.76
N PHE A 333 6.77 -16.83 4.02
CA PHE A 333 6.66 -18.06 4.80
C PHE A 333 5.20 -18.45 5.05
N ASP A 334 4.35 -17.49 5.43
CA ASP A 334 2.91 -17.68 5.62
C ASP A 334 2.21 -18.06 4.31
N LEU A 335 2.62 -17.48 3.17
CA LEU A 335 2.11 -17.83 1.85
C LEU A 335 2.30 -19.32 1.54
N ALA A 336 3.40 -19.92 2.01
CA ALA A 336 3.70 -21.33 1.78
C ALA A 336 2.94 -22.29 2.73
N ARG A 337 2.15 -21.76 3.68
CA ARG A 337 1.33 -22.57 4.59
C ARG A 337 0.15 -23.19 3.82
N PRO A 338 -0.29 -24.39 4.20
CA PRO A 338 -1.51 -24.96 3.64
C PRO A 338 -2.71 -24.03 3.80
N ALA A 339 -3.54 -23.92 2.76
CA ALA A 339 -4.81 -23.22 2.87
C ALA A 339 -5.69 -23.88 3.93
N GLY A 340 -6.28 -23.07 4.82
CA GLY A 340 -7.15 -23.57 5.89
C GLY A 340 -6.42 -24.09 7.13
N ALA A 341 -5.15 -23.74 7.34
CA ALA A 341 -4.48 -23.95 8.62
C ALA A 341 -5.37 -23.40 9.77
N SER A 342 -5.78 -24.29 10.67
CA SER A 342 -6.66 -23.92 11.78
C SER A 342 -5.90 -23.08 12.81
N MET A 343 -6.61 -22.52 13.81
CA MET A 343 -5.94 -21.88 14.95
C MET A 343 -5.12 -22.88 15.79
N GLU A 344 -5.29 -24.19 15.58
CA GLU A 344 -4.48 -25.20 16.23
C GLU A 344 -3.17 -25.37 15.48
N PHE A 345 -2.06 -25.12 16.17
CA PHE A 345 -0.72 -25.33 15.60
C PHE A 345 -0.53 -26.79 15.18
N ARG A 346 -0.37 -27.02 13.88
CA ARG A 346 -0.01 -28.33 13.32
C ARG A 346 1.46 -28.32 12.90
N PRO A 347 2.26 -29.35 13.21
CA PRO A 347 3.65 -29.45 12.72
C PRO A 347 3.78 -29.26 11.20
N GLU A 348 2.77 -29.67 10.44
CA GLU A 348 2.66 -29.55 8.99
C GLU A 348 2.67 -28.08 8.52
N ASP A 349 2.13 -27.16 9.33
CA ASP A 349 2.11 -25.73 9.05
C ASP A 349 3.50 -25.10 9.02
N VAL A 350 4.48 -25.75 9.65
CA VAL A 350 5.88 -25.31 9.63
C VAL A 350 6.69 -26.15 8.65
N ARG A 351 6.45 -27.47 8.60
CA ARG A 351 7.19 -28.40 7.72
C ARG A 351 7.01 -28.06 6.25
N ARG A 352 5.77 -27.82 5.78
CA ARG A 352 5.52 -27.56 4.36
C ARG A 352 6.20 -26.27 3.85
N PRO A 353 5.99 -25.09 4.48
CA PRO A 353 6.71 -23.87 4.09
C PRO A 353 8.22 -24.06 4.07
N ARG A 354 8.73 -24.72 5.13
CA ARG A 354 10.15 -25.00 5.26
C ARG A 354 10.68 -25.83 4.12
N ASP A 355 10.00 -26.93 3.79
CA ASP A 355 10.47 -27.87 2.78
C ASP A 355 10.36 -27.27 1.37
N VAL A 356 9.35 -26.42 1.13
CA VAL A 356 9.24 -25.60 -0.08
C VAL A 356 10.43 -24.63 -0.21
N LEU A 357 10.65 -23.79 0.79
CA LEU A 357 11.74 -22.80 0.76
C LEU A 357 13.12 -23.46 0.76
N ARG A 358 13.27 -24.64 1.39
CA ARG A 358 14.49 -25.44 1.30
C ARG A 358 14.75 -25.88 -0.15
N ARG A 359 13.73 -26.37 -0.84
CA ARG A 359 13.89 -26.74 -2.26
C ARG A 359 14.21 -25.52 -3.12
N VAL A 360 13.60 -24.36 -2.86
CA VAL A 360 13.97 -23.09 -3.53
C VAL A 360 15.45 -22.75 -3.26
N SER A 361 15.93 -22.89 -2.01
CA SER A 361 17.34 -22.63 -1.67
C SER A 361 18.34 -23.62 -2.24
N GLU A 362 17.88 -24.81 -2.62
CA GLU A 362 18.69 -25.85 -3.26
C GLU A 362 18.67 -25.77 -4.80
N THR A 363 17.56 -25.35 -5.41
CA THR A 363 17.33 -25.53 -6.86
C THR A 363 17.07 -24.24 -7.66
N GLY A 364 16.57 -23.16 -7.05
CA GLY A 364 16.17 -21.96 -7.79
C GLY A 364 17.33 -21.12 -8.36
N ALA A 365 17.03 -19.95 -8.92
CA ALA A 365 18.03 -18.98 -9.34
C ALA A 365 18.90 -18.50 -8.17
N PRO A 366 20.14 -18.03 -8.40
CA PRO A 366 21.06 -17.64 -7.31
C PRO A 366 20.47 -16.61 -6.34
N SER A 367 19.80 -15.58 -6.85
CA SER A 367 19.09 -14.59 -6.03
C SER A 367 17.94 -15.20 -5.20
N ALA A 368 17.13 -16.06 -5.80
CA ALA A 368 16.05 -16.77 -5.11
C ALA A 368 16.59 -17.68 -4.00
N ARG A 369 17.70 -18.39 -4.26
CA ARG A 369 18.34 -19.26 -3.28
C ARG A 369 18.84 -18.49 -2.06
N ALA A 370 19.50 -17.36 -2.30
CA ALA A 370 19.99 -16.47 -1.26
C ALA A 370 18.84 -15.91 -0.41
N ALA A 371 17.76 -15.45 -1.04
CA ALA A 371 16.57 -14.96 -0.35
C ALA A 371 15.88 -16.06 0.47
N ALA A 372 15.64 -17.23 -0.11
CA ALA A 372 15.05 -18.37 0.58
C ALA A 372 15.88 -18.79 1.80
N GLY A 373 17.22 -18.82 1.67
CA GLY A 373 18.13 -19.04 2.79
C GLY A 373 17.93 -18.05 3.94
N LEU A 374 17.88 -16.74 3.63
CA LEU A 374 17.63 -15.70 4.63
C LEU A 374 16.26 -15.82 5.29
N ILE A 375 15.20 -16.05 4.51
CA ILE A 375 13.84 -16.23 5.03
C ILE A 375 13.81 -17.38 6.02
N LEU A 376 14.42 -18.51 5.65
CA LEU A 376 14.50 -19.69 6.50
C LEU A 376 15.30 -19.45 7.79
N SER A 377 16.32 -18.58 7.76
CA SER A 377 17.14 -18.25 8.93
C SER A 377 16.40 -17.49 10.02
N THR A 378 15.25 -16.88 9.70
CA THR A 378 14.38 -16.22 10.68
C THR A 378 13.72 -17.21 11.65
N LEU A 379 13.77 -18.51 11.32
CA LEU A 379 13.20 -19.58 12.13
C LEU A 379 14.23 -20.14 13.14
N PRO A 380 13.89 -20.32 14.42
CA PRO A 380 14.83 -20.78 15.45
C PRO A 380 15.52 -22.14 15.19
N GLN A 381 14.93 -23.00 14.35
CA GLN A 381 15.36 -24.39 14.16
C GLN A 381 16.43 -24.58 13.06
N TYR A 382 17.00 -23.50 12.51
CA TYR A 382 17.68 -23.55 11.20
C TYR A 382 19.20 -23.68 11.16
N ARG A 383 19.90 -23.85 12.29
CA ARG A 383 21.37 -23.79 12.33
C ARG A 383 22.08 -24.79 11.41
N THR A 384 21.64 -26.05 11.37
CA THR A 384 22.27 -27.11 10.55
C THR A 384 22.00 -26.91 9.06
N LEU A 385 20.78 -26.49 8.70
CA LEU A 385 20.44 -26.22 7.31
C LEU A 385 21.10 -24.93 6.80
N GLY A 386 21.34 -23.95 7.68
CA GLY A 386 22.09 -22.74 7.35
C GLY A 386 23.50 -23.03 6.82
N GLN A 387 24.21 -24.02 7.38
CA GLN A 387 25.53 -24.44 6.87
C GLN A 387 25.43 -25.03 5.46
N ARG A 388 24.48 -25.93 5.23
CA ARG A 388 24.26 -26.54 3.90
C ARG A 388 23.90 -25.48 2.86
N VAL A 389 22.96 -24.59 3.19
CA VAL A 389 22.57 -23.48 2.30
C VAL A 389 23.78 -22.60 2.03
N THR A 390 24.56 -22.22 3.05
CA THR A 390 25.79 -21.42 2.86
C THR A 390 26.76 -22.07 1.88
N GLN A 391 26.97 -23.39 1.96
CA GLN A 391 27.82 -24.13 1.04
C GLN A 391 27.27 -24.11 -0.40
N THR A 392 25.96 -24.33 -0.56
CA THR A 392 25.28 -24.23 -1.86
C THR A 392 25.38 -22.82 -2.46
N LEU A 393 25.22 -21.77 -1.66
CA LEU A 393 25.35 -20.40 -2.15
C LEU A 393 26.79 -20.08 -2.58
N GLY A 394 27.79 -20.60 -1.85
CA GLY A 394 29.20 -20.39 -2.18
C GLY A 394 29.63 -21.01 -3.50
N SER A 395 29.12 -22.19 -3.85
CA SER A 395 29.43 -22.81 -5.13
C SER A 395 28.88 -22.03 -6.34
N LEU A 396 27.89 -21.16 -6.13
CA LEU A 396 27.30 -20.31 -7.17
C LEU A 396 28.04 -18.99 -7.38
N LEU A 397 28.91 -18.57 -6.45
CA LEU A 397 29.60 -17.27 -6.53
C LEU A 397 30.41 -17.14 -7.83
N ALA A 398 31.02 -18.23 -8.29
CA ALA A 398 31.88 -18.20 -9.47
C ALA A 398 31.14 -18.04 -10.79
N THR A 399 29.86 -18.41 -10.85
CA THR A 399 29.04 -18.39 -12.08
C THR A 399 27.97 -17.31 -12.09
N SER A 400 27.82 -16.57 -10.98
CA SER A 400 26.79 -15.54 -10.84
C SER A 400 27.26 -14.17 -11.36
N ASP A 401 26.30 -13.36 -11.80
CA ASP A 401 26.55 -11.96 -12.14
C ASP A 401 26.87 -11.11 -10.90
N ALA A 402 27.25 -9.84 -11.11
CA ALA A 402 27.65 -8.94 -10.03
C ALA A 402 26.54 -8.71 -8.99
N GLY A 403 25.28 -8.56 -9.40
CA GLY A 403 24.16 -8.31 -8.50
C GLY A 403 23.84 -9.54 -7.64
N ASP A 404 23.88 -10.71 -8.26
CA ASP A 404 23.66 -11.98 -7.57
C ASP A 404 24.82 -12.35 -6.66
N GLN A 405 26.07 -12.07 -7.03
CA GLN A 405 27.21 -12.19 -6.11
C GLN A 405 27.03 -11.35 -4.84
N GLN A 406 26.56 -10.10 -4.95
CA GLN A 406 26.27 -9.27 -3.77
C GLN A 406 25.21 -9.90 -2.87
N ARG A 407 24.11 -10.40 -3.44
CA ARG A 407 23.02 -11.06 -2.71
C ARG A 407 23.49 -12.35 -2.05
N LEU A 408 24.26 -13.18 -2.75
CA LEU A 408 24.83 -14.44 -2.26
C LEU A 408 25.79 -14.18 -1.09
N VAL A 409 26.74 -13.26 -1.24
CA VAL A 409 27.72 -12.92 -0.19
C VAL A 409 27.04 -12.36 1.05
N TYR A 410 26.04 -11.49 0.86
CA TYR A 410 25.23 -10.99 1.96
C TYR A 410 24.54 -12.13 2.73
N ALA A 411 23.88 -13.04 2.02
CA ALA A 411 23.21 -14.19 2.60
C ALA A 411 24.20 -15.11 3.33
N ILE A 412 25.36 -15.42 2.72
CA ILE A 412 26.45 -16.21 3.33
C ILE A 412 26.90 -15.59 4.66
N GLY A 413 27.16 -14.28 4.69
CA GLY A 413 27.58 -13.58 5.91
C GLY A 413 26.54 -13.69 7.03
N LYS A 414 25.26 -13.43 6.69
CA LYS A 414 24.15 -13.54 7.65
C LYS A 414 23.94 -14.97 8.16
N LEU A 415 23.91 -15.96 7.27
CA LEU A 415 23.67 -17.37 7.62
C LEU A 415 24.80 -17.97 8.44
N SER A 416 26.04 -17.59 8.16
CA SER A 416 27.22 -18.05 8.91
C SER A 416 27.50 -17.25 10.19
N GLY A 417 26.83 -16.11 10.40
CA GLY A 417 27.12 -15.17 11.49
C GLY A 417 28.49 -14.50 11.39
N LYS A 418 29.11 -14.49 10.20
CA LYS A 418 30.42 -13.90 9.95
C LYS A 418 30.29 -12.47 9.39
N THR A 419 31.25 -11.61 9.73
CA THR A 419 31.36 -10.25 9.21
C THR A 419 32.50 -10.14 8.20
N PHE A 420 32.27 -9.43 7.10
CA PHE A 420 33.30 -9.18 6.09
C PHE A 420 34.11 -7.94 6.48
N GLY A 421 35.37 -8.13 6.87
CA GLY A 421 36.23 -7.04 7.35
C GLY A 421 35.81 -6.49 8.73
N THR A 422 36.05 -5.19 8.95
CA THR A 422 35.79 -4.51 10.23
C THR A 422 34.38 -3.93 10.37
N ARG A 423 33.59 -3.92 9.28
CA ARG A 423 32.23 -3.37 9.26
C ARG A 423 31.21 -4.49 9.03
N ALA A 424 30.09 -4.43 9.75
CA ALA A 424 28.95 -5.28 9.44
C ALA A 424 28.32 -4.80 8.12
N ILE A 425 28.10 -5.73 7.19
CA ILE A 425 27.35 -5.44 5.97
C ILE A 425 25.88 -5.24 6.34
N ALA A 426 25.38 -4.02 6.18
CA ALA A 426 24.01 -3.67 6.51
C ALA A 426 23.07 -4.03 5.34
N HIS A 427 23.54 -3.81 4.10
CA HIS A 427 22.77 -3.98 2.88
C HIS A 427 23.50 -4.88 1.86
N PRO A 428 22.80 -5.66 1.01
CA PRO A 428 23.43 -6.45 -0.05
C PRO A 428 24.33 -5.61 -0.96
N LEU A 429 23.89 -4.39 -1.29
CA LEU A 429 24.65 -3.45 -2.13
C LEU A 429 25.87 -2.83 -1.44
N ASP A 430 26.08 -3.08 -0.14
CA ASP A 430 27.32 -2.72 0.56
C ASP A 430 28.42 -3.79 0.37
N VAL A 431 28.10 -4.92 -0.26
CA VAL A 431 29.09 -5.97 -0.57
C VAL A 431 30.10 -5.44 -1.57
N THR A 432 31.38 -5.50 -1.18
CA THR A 432 32.53 -5.08 -1.97
C THR A 432 33.21 -6.28 -2.64
N PRO A 433 34.07 -6.06 -3.65
CA PRO A 433 34.94 -7.11 -4.20
C PRO A 433 35.67 -7.93 -3.14
N GLU A 434 36.21 -7.28 -2.10
CA GLU A 434 36.96 -7.94 -1.03
C GLU A 434 36.08 -8.84 -0.16
N ALA A 435 34.80 -8.47 0.00
CA ALA A 435 33.82 -9.30 0.71
C ALA A 435 33.49 -10.57 -0.09
N VAL A 436 33.43 -10.49 -1.42
CA VAL A 436 33.25 -11.64 -2.31
C VAL A 436 34.43 -12.60 -2.19
N ASP A 437 35.66 -12.09 -2.25
CA ASP A 437 36.87 -12.89 -2.05
C ASP A 437 36.93 -13.54 -0.66
N ALA A 438 36.53 -12.79 0.37
CA ALA A 438 36.47 -13.31 1.74
C ALA A 438 35.42 -14.40 1.90
N ALA A 439 34.23 -14.25 1.28
CA ALA A 439 33.19 -15.27 1.27
C ALA A 439 33.70 -16.56 0.64
N GLN A 440 34.43 -16.46 -0.48
CA GLN A 440 35.01 -17.61 -1.15
C GLN A 440 35.98 -18.36 -0.25
N ARG A 441 36.93 -17.64 0.38
CA ARG A 441 37.90 -18.24 1.30
C ARG A 441 37.25 -18.96 2.48
N TRP A 442 36.05 -18.53 2.90
CA TRP A 442 35.34 -19.17 3.99
C TRP A 442 34.66 -20.47 3.62
N ILE A 443 34.27 -20.64 2.35
CA ILE A 443 33.48 -21.79 1.88
C ILE A 443 34.37 -22.88 1.28
N ASP A 444 35.62 -22.55 0.93
CA ASP A 444 36.60 -23.48 0.39
C ASP A 444 36.09 -24.23 -0.87
N ALA A 445 35.36 -23.53 -1.75
CA ALA A 445 34.66 -24.16 -2.87
C ALA A 445 35.56 -24.52 -4.08
N GLY A 446 36.89 -24.56 -3.92
CA GLY A 446 37.86 -24.99 -4.94
C GLY A 446 38.07 -24.03 -6.14
N GLN A 447 37.03 -23.35 -6.62
CA GLN A 447 37.10 -22.41 -7.75
C GLN A 447 37.08 -20.95 -7.26
N ARG A 448 37.96 -20.08 -7.79
CA ARG A 448 37.94 -18.64 -7.45
C ARG A 448 36.83 -17.92 -8.24
N PRO A 449 36.01 -17.05 -7.62
CA PRO A 449 34.99 -16.31 -8.34
C PRO A 449 35.61 -15.28 -9.28
N VAL A 450 34.92 -15.01 -10.39
CA VAL A 450 35.23 -13.86 -11.22
C VAL A 450 34.72 -12.63 -10.49
N VAL A 451 35.64 -11.80 -10.00
CA VAL A 451 35.31 -10.52 -9.37
C VAL A 451 34.97 -9.52 -10.47
N HIS A 452 33.76 -8.97 -10.43
CA HIS A 452 33.30 -8.00 -11.43
C HIS A 452 33.85 -6.60 -11.13
N ALA A 453 34.22 -5.86 -12.17
CA ALA A 453 34.84 -4.54 -12.04
C ALA A 453 33.88 -3.44 -11.54
N ALA A 454 32.57 -3.63 -11.71
CA ALA A 454 31.55 -2.68 -11.26
C ALA A 454 30.37 -3.41 -10.63
N TYR A 455 30.27 -3.33 -9.31
CA TYR A 455 29.08 -3.79 -8.60
C TYR A 455 27.99 -2.72 -8.60
N PRO A 456 26.71 -3.11 -8.69
CA PRO A 456 25.58 -2.20 -8.51
C PRO A 456 25.74 -1.39 -7.23
N GLN A 457 25.68 -0.06 -7.37
CA GLN A 457 25.73 0.84 -6.22
C GLN A 457 24.35 0.88 -5.55
N PRO A 458 24.27 1.04 -4.22
CA PRO A 458 23.00 1.25 -3.55
C PRO A 458 22.25 2.41 -4.21
N PRO A 459 20.94 2.26 -4.51
CA PRO A 459 20.15 3.40 -4.94
C PRO A 459 20.28 4.44 -3.84
N ARG A 460 20.84 5.61 -4.18
CA ARG A 460 20.92 6.71 -3.24
C ARG A 460 19.49 7.13 -2.98
N LEU A 461 18.93 6.70 -1.83
CA LEU A 461 17.63 7.15 -1.34
C LEU A 461 17.72 8.66 -1.12
N ALA A 462 17.47 9.42 -2.18
CA ALA A 462 17.27 10.85 -2.08
C ALA A 462 15.96 11.01 -1.32
N ARG A 463 16.05 11.32 -0.03
CA ARG A 463 14.90 11.65 0.80
C ARG A 463 14.27 12.91 0.22
N ARG A 464 13.34 12.74 -0.71
CA ARG A 464 12.66 13.86 -1.35
C ARG A 464 11.53 14.25 -0.43
N VAL A 465 11.81 15.20 0.45
CA VAL A 465 10.75 15.90 1.19
C VAL A 465 9.91 16.61 0.14
N LEU A 466 8.74 16.05 -0.16
CA LEU A 466 7.74 16.75 -0.95
C LEU A 466 7.21 17.87 -0.07
N SER A 467 7.33 19.11 -0.53
CA SER A 467 6.65 20.23 0.13
C SER A 467 5.14 20.00 0.09
N SER A 468 4.41 20.57 1.06
CA SER A 468 2.95 20.57 1.05
C SER A 468 2.41 21.11 -0.29
N ALA A 469 3.03 22.15 -0.84
CA ALA A 469 2.72 22.70 -2.15
C ALA A 469 2.83 21.68 -3.28
N ARG A 470 3.85 20.80 -3.24
CA ARG A 470 4.02 19.74 -4.26
C ARG A 470 2.97 18.63 -4.13
N GLN A 471 2.56 18.30 -2.91
CA GLN A 471 1.48 17.34 -2.69
C GLN A 471 0.13 17.92 -3.15
N GLU A 472 -0.13 19.18 -2.84
CA GLU A 472 -1.33 19.88 -3.30
C GLU A 472 -1.36 19.99 -4.83
N GLU A 473 -0.23 20.29 -5.46
CA GLU A 473 -0.08 20.26 -6.92
C GLU A 473 -0.46 18.89 -7.52
N GLU A 474 -0.03 17.78 -6.90
CA GLU A 474 -0.34 16.42 -7.39
C GLU A 474 -1.82 16.08 -7.30
N VAL A 475 -2.46 16.42 -6.19
CA VAL A 475 -3.91 16.22 -6.01
C VAL A 475 -4.69 17.05 -7.02
N LEU A 476 -4.36 18.33 -7.15
CA LEU A 476 -5.09 19.22 -8.05
C LEU A 476 -4.88 18.84 -9.52
N LEU A 477 -3.68 18.42 -9.93
CA LEU A 477 -3.43 17.92 -11.29
C LEU A 477 -4.32 16.72 -11.65
N ALA A 478 -4.55 15.79 -10.71
CA ALA A 478 -5.46 14.67 -10.93
C ALA A 478 -6.92 15.14 -11.02
N GLU A 479 -7.32 16.12 -10.21
CA GLU A 479 -8.66 16.72 -10.25
C GLU A 479 -8.93 17.49 -11.55
N LEU A 480 -7.91 18.10 -12.18
CA LEU A 480 -8.04 18.79 -13.47
C LEU A 480 -8.59 17.87 -14.58
N GLY A 481 -8.29 16.56 -14.52
CA GLY A 481 -8.78 15.54 -15.46
C GLY A 481 -10.11 14.89 -15.05
N GLY A 482 -10.74 15.38 -13.99
CA GLY A 482 -11.99 14.83 -13.45
C GLY A 482 -13.27 15.35 -14.13
N GLY A 483 -13.17 15.98 -15.29
CA GLY A 483 -14.28 16.67 -15.98
C GLY A 483 -14.44 18.14 -15.57
N TRP A 484 -15.32 18.87 -16.26
CA TRP A 484 -15.42 20.34 -16.17
C TRP A 484 -15.69 20.91 -14.78
N GLU A 485 -16.60 20.31 -14.02
CA GLU A 485 -16.95 20.78 -12.67
C GLU A 485 -15.77 20.64 -11.69
N ARG A 486 -15.14 19.45 -11.67
CA ARG A 486 -13.95 19.20 -10.84
C ARG A 486 -12.78 20.07 -11.27
N SER A 487 -12.57 20.23 -12.57
CA SER A 487 -11.50 21.05 -13.12
C SER A 487 -11.66 22.53 -12.71
N ALA A 488 -12.89 23.08 -12.74
CA ALA A 488 -13.15 24.44 -12.29
C ALA A 488 -12.85 24.66 -10.79
N SER A 489 -13.27 23.72 -9.94
CA SER A 489 -12.95 23.74 -8.51
C SER A 489 -11.43 23.62 -8.25
N ALA A 490 -10.77 22.74 -8.98
CA ALA A 490 -9.33 22.54 -8.89
C ALA A 490 -8.54 23.77 -9.36
N VAL A 491 -8.94 24.45 -10.43
CA VAL A 491 -8.35 25.73 -10.86
C VAL A 491 -8.47 26.78 -9.76
N GLN A 492 -9.65 26.91 -9.15
CA GLN A 492 -9.85 27.88 -8.06
C GLN A 492 -8.92 27.58 -6.86
N ARG A 493 -8.82 26.31 -6.45
CA ARG A 493 -7.91 25.88 -5.39
C ARG A 493 -6.45 26.11 -5.76
N TRP A 494 -6.07 25.84 -7.00
CA TRP A 494 -4.71 26.06 -7.52
C TRP A 494 -4.28 27.52 -7.42
N LEU A 495 -5.15 28.42 -7.88
CA LEU A 495 -4.91 29.86 -7.83
C LEU A 495 -4.91 30.37 -6.38
N GLY A 496 -5.84 29.89 -5.55
CA GLY A 496 -5.90 30.24 -4.12
C GLY A 496 -4.68 29.76 -3.32
N ALA A 497 -4.11 28.61 -3.68
CA ALA A 497 -2.88 28.09 -3.09
C ALA A 497 -1.60 28.78 -3.61
N GLY A 498 -1.71 29.63 -4.64
CA GLY A 498 -0.57 30.37 -5.19
C GLY A 498 0.51 29.48 -5.80
N LEU A 499 0.14 28.30 -6.33
CA LEU A 499 1.11 27.33 -6.87
C LEU A 499 1.83 27.81 -8.13
N GLY A 500 1.27 28.81 -8.81
CA GLY A 500 1.83 29.37 -10.05
C GLY A 500 1.76 28.40 -11.24
N SER A 501 2.51 28.72 -12.30
CA SER A 501 2.66 27.85 -13.48
C SER A 501 3.82 26.89 -13.27
N THR A 502 3.53 25.72 -12.71
CA THR A 502 4.55 24.71 -12.44
C THR A 502 5.05 24.06 -13.74
N PRO A 503 6.21 23.39 -13.74
CA PRO A 503 6.68 22.63 -14.92
C PRO A 503 5.65 21.62 -15.44
N ARG A 504 4.81 21.05 -14.56
CA ARG A 504 3.75 20.11 -14.96
C ARG A 504 2.60 20.82 -15.69
N ILE A 505 2.17 22.00 -15.23
CA ILE A 505 1.19 22.82 -15.96
C ILE A 505 1.72 23.19 -17.35
N ARG A 506 2.99 23.61 -17.45
CA ARG A 506 3.61 23.90 -18.75
C ARG A 506 3.65 22.69 -19.68
N ALA A 507 3.94 21.50 -19.14
CA ALA A 507 3.91 20.26 -19.92
C ALA A 507 2.50 19.90 -20.43
N LEU A 508 1.43 20.31 -19.74
CA LEU A 508 0.05 20.14 -20.22
C LEU A 508 -0.27 21.03 -21.42
N LEU A 509 0.45 22.16 -21.58
CA LEU A 509 0.31 23.09 -22.68
C LEU A 509 1.14 22.69 -23.92
N ASP A 510 1.83 21.56 -23.90
CA ASP A 510 2.67 21.14 -25.03
C ASP A 510 1.80 20.84 -26.27
N PRO A 511 1.96 21.60 -27.38
CA PRO A 511 1.18 21.40 -28.61
C PRO A 511 1.48 20.07 -29.30
N SER A 512 2.53 19.33 -28.91
CA SER A 512 2.79 18.00 -29.46
C SER A 512 1.77 16.94 -28.99
N ARG A 513 0.92 17.27 -28.00
CA ARG A 513 -0.16 16.39 -27.53
C ARG A 513 -1.31 16.43 -28.53
N ARG A 514 -1.43 15.39 -29.36
CA ARG A 514 -2.41 15.34 -30.46
C ARG A 514 -3.88 15.36 -30.01
N GLU A 515 -4.18 14.85 -28.81
CA GLU A 515 -5.54 14.78 -28.27
C GLU A 515 -5.53 15.10 -26.76
N PRO A 516 -5.33 16.37 -26.38
CA PRO A 516 -5.35 16.73 -24.97
C PRO A 516 -6.79 16.64 -24.44
N ASP A 517 -6.94 16.24 -23.17
CA ASP A 517 -8.21 16.42 -22.47
C ASP A 517 -8.54 17.93 -22.44
N ALA A 518 -9.68 18.29 -23.03
CA ALA A 518 -10.08 19.69 -23.21
C ALA A 518 -10.23 20.43 -21.87
N SER A 519 -10.65 19.75 -20.81
CA SER A 519 -10.78 20.35 -19.48
C SER A 519 -9.41 20.60 -18.85
N VAL A 520 -8.50 19.63 -18.96
CA VAL A 520 -7.12 19.75 -18.47
C VAL A 520 -6.38 20.88 -19.18
N LEU A 521 -6.49 20.94 -20.52
CA LEU A 521 -5.81 21.97 -21.32
C LEU A 521 -6.37 23.37 -21.01
N SER A 522 -7.70 23.53 -20.94
CA SER A 522 -8.33 24.81 -20.61
C SER A 522 -7.90 25.31 -19.22
N SER A 523 -7.84 24.41 -18.25
CA SER A 523 -7.38 24.71 -16.89
C SER A 523 -5.90 25.12 -16.86
N ALA A 524 -5.05 24.43 -17.63
CA ALA A 524 -3.64 24.80 -17.76
C ALA A 524 -3.46 26.20 -18.37
N ILE A 525 -4.27 26.56 -19.39
CA ILE A 525 -4.25 27.89 -20.01
C ILE A 525 -4.64 28.96 -18.97
N VAL A 526 -5.73 28.75 -18.22
CA VAL A 526 -6.17 29.68 -17.17
C VAL A 526 -5.09 29.84 -16.10
N ILE A 527 -4.54 28.74 -15.58
CA ILE A 527 -3.52 28.77 -14.52
C ILE A 527 -2.27 29.51 -14.99
N ALA A 528 -1.75 29.19 -16.18
CA ALA A 528 -0.54 29.83 -16.70
C ALA A 528 -0.76 31.34 -16.94
N THR A 529 -1.94 31.71 -17.45
CA THR A 529 -2.29 33.11 -17.70
C THR A 529 -2.44 33.90 -16.41
N ALA A 530 -3.24 33.40 -15.45
CA ALA A 530 -3.43 34.03 -14.15
C ALA A 530 -2.09 34.21 -13.42
N SER A 531 -1.20 33.21 -13.48
CA SER A 531 0.14 33.23 -12.88
C SER A 531 1.13 34.18 -13.58
N GLY A 532 0.80 34.69 -14.77
CA GLY A 532 1.70 35.58 -15.52
C GLY A 532 2.90 34.90 -16.15
N ASP A 533 2.82 33.59 -16.40
CA ASP A 533 3.93 32.83 -16.96
C ASP A 533 4.08 33.10 -18.46
N ARG A 534 4.99 34.01 -18.82
CA ARG A 534 5.24 34.34 -20.23
C ARG A 534 5.97 33.24 -21.00
N SER A 535 6.57 32.26 -20.32
CA SER A 535 7.30 31.17 -20.99
C SER A 535 6.38 30.27 -21.82
N VAL A 536 5.06 30.30 -21.56
CA VAL A 536 4.08 29.52 -22.32
C VAL A 536 3.55 30.23 -23.57
N ARG A 537 3.98 31.46 -23.87
CA ARG A 537 3.45 32.25 -25.00
C ARG A 537 3.56 31.51 -26.33
N GLY A 538 4.69 30.86 -26.60
CA GLY A 538 4.88 30.07 -27.83
C GLY A 538 3.93 28.87 -27.94
N ALA A 539 3.65 28.20 -26.82
CA ALA A 539 2.69 27.10 -26.77
C ALA A 539 1.25 27.60 -27.01
N LEU A 540 0.87 28.73 -26.41
CA LEU A 540 -0.44 29.34 -26.64
C LEU A 540 -0.64 29.81 -28.08
N ASP A 541 0.42 30.31 -28.72
CA ASP A 541 0.37 30.72 -30.12
C ASP A 541 0.17 29.52 -31.05
N ALA A 542 0.80 28.38 -30.75
CA ALA A 542 0.54 27.11 -31.43
C ALA A 542 -0.91 26.63 -31.24
N TRP A 543 -1.44 26.67 -30.01
CA TRP A 543 -2.83 26.30 -29.73
C TRP A 543 -3.85 27.24 -30.39
N ARG A 544 -3.55 28.53 -30.50
CA ARG A 544 -4.40 29.52 -31.20
C ARG A 544 -4.65 29.12 -32.65
N VAL A 545 -3.64 28.56 -33.33
CA VAL A 545 -3.72 28.24 -34.77
C VAL A 545 -4.00 26.77 -35.07
N ALA A 546 -4.16 25.92 -34.05
CA ALA A 546 -4.34 24.47 -34.19
C ALA A 546 -5.71 24.13 -34.84
N PRO A 547 -5.76 23.79 -36.15
CA PRO A 547 -7.01 23.71 -36.91
C PRO A 547 -7.91 22.52 -36.52
N ASP A 548 -7.31 21.51 -35.89
CA ASP A 548 -7.92 20.30 -35.36
C ASP A 548 -8.64 20.52 -34.02
N GLN A 549 -8.44 21.69 -33.40
CA GLN A 549 -9.00 22.01 -32.09
C GLN A 549 -10.29 22.83 -32.20
N ALA A 550 -11.16 22.67 -31.20
CA ALA A 550 -12.41 23.40 -31.14
C ALA A 550 -12.18 24.92 -31.15
N GLU A 551 -13.04 25.66 -31.85
CA GLU A 551 -12.88 27.12 -32.03
C GLU A 551 -12.84 27.87 -30.70
N TRP A 552 -13.66 27.47 -29.73
CA TRP A 552 -13.66 28.07 -28.38
C TRP A 552 -12.31 27.86 -27.66
N LEU A 553 -11.60 26.76 -27.92
CA LEU A 553 -10.30 26.48 -27.27
C LEU A 553 -9.20 27.34 -27.89
N ARG A 554 -9.21 27.46 -29.22
CA ARG A 554 -8.35 28.42 -29.95
C ARG A 554 -8.59 29.85 -29.47
N ALA A 555 -9.86 30.22 -29.29
CA ALA A 555 -10.26 31.51 -28.75
C ALA A 555 -9.80 31.73 -27.30
N LEU A 556 -9.80 30.68 -26.47
CA LEU A 556 -9.29 30.72 -25.10
C LEU A 556 -7.78 31.01 -25.09
N ALA A 557 -7.00 30.29 -25.92
CA ALA A 557 -5.57 30.54 -26.08
C ALA A 557 -5.27 31.94 -26.63
N TYR A 558 -6.07 32.41 -27.60
CA TYR A 558 -5.96 33.76 -28.13
C TYR A 558 -6.24 34.83 -27.07
N THR A 559 -7.27 34.61 -26.24
CA THR A 559 -7.61 35.50 -25.13
C THR A 559 -6.49 35.49 -24.08
N ALA A 560 -5.82 34.37 -23.85
CA ALA A 560 -4.67 34.29 -22.95
C ALA A 560 -3.46 35.12 -23.45
N LEU A 561 -3.15 35.06 -24.74
CA LEU A 561 -2.13 35.92 -25.35
C LEU A 561 -2.47 37.41 -25.17
N ALA A 562 -3.73 37.76 -25.36
CA ALA A 562 -4.23 39.13 -25.17
C ALA A 562 -4.17 39.60 -23.72
N ALA A 563 -4.32 38.70 -22.74
CA ALA A 563 -4.14 39.03 -21.33
C ALA A 563 -2.67 39.36 -20.99
N PHE A 564 -1.71 38.65 -21.60
CA PHE A 564 -0.29 39.00 -21.47
C PHE A 564 0.04 40.35 -22.11
N ASP A 565 -0.48 40.58 -23.31
CA ASP A 565 -0.40 41.85 -24.03
C ASP A 565 -0.95 43.03 -23.21
N ALA A 566 -2.12 42.86 -22.60
CA ALA A 566 -2.77 43.87 -21.75
C ALA A 566 -1.89 44.28 -20.57
N ARG A 567 -1.28 43.29 -19.89
CA ARG A 567 -0.35 43.51 -18.77
C ARG A 567 0.93 44.25 -19.18
N GLU A 568 1.34 44.12 -20.43
CA GLU A 568 2.49 44.84 -20.98
C GLU A 568 2.12 46.21 -21.56
N GLY A 569 0.84 46.54 -21.64
CA GLY A 569 0.35 47.73 -22.34
C GLY A 569 0.60 47.67 -23.85
N ARG A 570 0.77 46.47 -24.43
CA ARG A 570 1.10 46.27 -25.85
C ARG A 570 0.18 45.24 -26.48
N TRP A 571 -0.56 45.61 -27.52
CA TRP A 571 -1.56 44.75 -28.16
C TRP A 571 -1.04 44.10 -29.44
N THR A 572 -0.07 43.20 -29.29
CA THR A 572 0.64 42.58 -30.43
C THR A 572 -0.10 41.40 -31.05
N SER A 573 -1.04 40.80 -30.31
CA SER A 573 -1.78 39.61 -30.72
C SER A 573 -2.88 39.89 -31.76
N GLY A 574 -3.27 41.16 -31.97
CA GLY A 574 -4.41 41.52 -32.84
C GLY A 574 -5.78 41.47 -32.15
N TRP A 575 -5.81 41.10 -30.86
CA TRP A 575 -7.05 40.91 -30.12
C TRP A 575 -7.82 42.22 -29.90
N PRO A 576 -9.17 42.22 -29.92
CA PRO A 576 -10.07 41.08 -30.14
C PRO A 576 -10.54 40.90 -31.59
N SER A 577 -9.96 41.60 -32.57
CA SER A 577 -10.53 41.73 -33.93
C SER A 577 -10.81 40.41 -34.65
N GLU A 578 -9.99 39.39 -34.39
CA GLU A 578 -10.09 38.04 -34.99
C GLU A 578 -10.72 37.00 -34.05
N LEU A 579 -11.31 37.41 -32.93
CA LEU A 579 -11.81 36.47 -31.93
C LEU A 579 -13.12 35.82 -32.38
N THR A 580 -13.09 34.52 -32.67
CA THR A 580 -14.27 33.70 -32.99
C THR A 580 -14.47 32.61 -31.94
N LEU A 581 -15.61 32.60 -31.24
CA LEU A 581 -15.90 31.59 -30.21
C LEU A 581 -16.48 30.28 -30.77
N GLY A 582 -16.89 30.28 -32.04
CA GLY A 582 -17.65 29.19 -32.65
C GLY A 582 -19.03 29.00 -32.01
N ASP A 583 -19.46 27.75 -31.86
CA ASP A 583 -20.74 27.43 -31.21
C ASP A 583 -20.71 27.72 -29.70
N THR A 584 -21.35 28.82 -29.30
CA THR A 584 -21.43 29.25 -27.90
C THR A 584 -22.37 28.41 -27.05
N ARG A 585 -23.19 27.51 -27.63
CA ARG A 585 -24.11 26.66 -26.85
C ARG A 585 -23.38 25.78 -25.84
N ARG A 586 -22.16 25.34 -26.18
CA ARG A 586 -21.31 24.57 -25.26
C ARG A 586 -20.83 25.42 -24.08
N LEU A 587 -20.55 26.71 -24.33
CA LEU A 587 -20.18 27.67 -23.30
C LEU A 587 -21.35 27.93 -22.34
N ASP A 588 -22.55 28.06 -22.91
CA ASP A 588 -23.80 28.22 -22.16
C ASP A 588 -24.15 26.97 -21.34
N ALA A 589 -23.81 25.78 -21.84
CA ALA A 589 -23.98 24.51 -21.14
C ALA A 589 -22.90 24.21 -20.08
N GLY A 590 -21.90 25.08 -19.91
CA GLY A 590 -20.84 24.89 -18.90
C GLY A 590 -19.71 23.95 -19.31
N THR A 591 -19.54 23.64 -20.60
CA THR A 591 -18.56 22.64 -21.08
C THR A 591 -17.69 23.13 -22.27
N PRO A 592 -16.74 24.07 -22.06
CA PRO A 592 -16.37 24.72 -20.79
C PRO A 592 -17.36 25.81 -20.39
N GLY A 593 -17.41 26.19 -19.11
CA GLY A 593 -18.15 27.39 -18.71
C GLY A 593 -17.44 28.68 -19.13
N TRP A 594 -18.22 29.75 -19.30
CA TRP A 594 -17.72 31.11 -19.53
C TRP A 594 -16.71 31.60 -18.47
N ASP A 595 -16.69 30.99 -17.27
CA ASP A 595 -15.78 31.30 -16.16
C ASP A 595 -14.29 31.22 -16.56
N TYR A 596 -13.91 30.31 -17.48
CA TYR A 596 -12.52 30.18 -17.94
C TYR A 596 -12.05 31.43 -18.69
N PHE A 597 -12.89 31.95 -19.58
CA PHE A 597 -12.63 33.23 -20.25
C PHE A 597 -12.64 34.38 -19.25
N GLY A 598 -13.59 34.37 -18.30
CA GLY A 598 -13.68 35.39 -17.25
C GLY A 598 -12.38 35.53 -16.45
N ARG A 599 -11.79 34.41 -16.02
CA ARG A 599 -10.51 34.40 -15.30
C ARG A 599 -9.33 34.90 -16.14
N ILE A 600 -9.28 34.55 -17.42
CA ILE A 600 -8.23 35.07 -18.32
C ILE A 600 -8.39 36.58 -18.55
N LEU A 601 -9.62 37.06 -18.70
CA LEU A 601 -9.92 38.49 -18.82
C LEU A 601 -9.54 39.24 -17.54
N ALA A 602 -9.89 38.71 -16.37
CA ALA A 602 -9.50 39.26 -15.08
C ALA A 602 -7.98 39.30 -14.91
N ALA A 603 -7.30 38.23 -15.33
CA ALA A 603 -5.84 38.18 -15.35
C ALA A 603 -5.24 39.32 -16.19
N GLY A 604 -5.81 39.67 -17.34
CA GLY A 604 -5.39 40.82 -18.16
C GLY A 604 -5.70 42.20 -17.56
N GLY A 605 -6.50 42.26 -16.50
CA GLY A 605 -6.85 43.47 -15.77
C GLY A 605 -7.89 44.37 -16.46
N PRO A 606 -8.19 45.55 -15.87
CA PRO A 606 -9.22 46.45 -16.37
C PRO A 606 -9.03 46.87 -17.84
N ALA A 607 -7.79 47.10 -18.26
CA ALA A 607 -7.47 47.51 -19.63
C ALA A 607 -7.94 46.50 -20.70
N MET A 608 -7.99 45.22 -20.35
CA MET A 608 -8.49 44.17 -21.25
C MET A 608 -10.01 44.21 -21.40
N LEU A 609 -10.73 44.45 -20.30
CA LEU A 609 -12.18 44.64 -20.32
C LEU A 609 -12.58 45.90 -21.08
N ASP A 610 -11.90 47.02 -20.85
CA ASP A 610 -12.13 48.29 -21.55
C ASP A 610 -11.88 48.16 -23.05
N ARG A 611 -10.90 47.35 -23.45
CA ARG A 611 -10.64 47.06 -24.86
C ARG A 611 -11.74 46.20 -25.46
N LEU A 612 -12.20 45.16 -24.76
CA LEU A 612 -13.31 44.32 -25.22
C LEU A 612 -14.59 45.14 -25.45
N GLU A 613 -14.88 46.07 -24.53
CA GLU A 613 -16.06 46.93 -24.58
C GLU A 613 -16.01 47.93 -25.75
N ARG A 614 -14.83 48.49 -26.04
CA ARG A 614 -14.63 49.43 -27.17
C ARG A 614 -14.61 48.76 -28.54
N SER A 615 -14.32 47.46 -28.61
CA SER A 615 -14.12 46.76 -29.88
C SER A 615 -15.45 46.34 -30.51
N ARG A 616 -16.29 47.31 -30.91
CA ARG A 616 -17.67 47.06 -31.33
C ARG A 616 -17.81 46.17 -32.57
N ASP A 617 -16.81 46.19 -33.45
CA ASP A 617 -16.84 45.48 -34.75
C ASP A 617 -15.98 44.20 -34.77
N ALA A 618 -15.42 43.81 -33.62
CA ALA A 618 -14.51 42.67 -33.53
C ALA A 618 -15.27 41.35 -33.45
N GLY A 619 -15.64 40.75 -34.59
CA GLY A 619 -15.96 39.33 -34.85
C GLY A 619 -16.98 38.58 -33.96
N LEU A 620 -17.41 39.19 -32.86
CA LEU A 620 -18.20 38.64 -31.78
C LEU A 620 -19.62 39.15 -31.88
N SER A 621 -20.59 38.26 -31.64
CA SER A 621 -21.96 38.67 -31.45
C SER A 621 -22.08 39.61 -30.23
N ARG A 622 -23.05 40.52 -30.27
CA ARG A 622 -23.34 41.43 -29.15
C ARG A 622 -23.60 40.65 -27.85
N GLU A 623 -24.27 39.50 -27.95
CA GLU A 623 -24.56 38.63 -26.82
C GLU A 623 -23.29 37.99 -26.24
N ALA A 624 -22.44 37.39 -27.07
CA ALA A 624 -21.19 36.79 -26.62
C ALA A 624 -20.26 37.81 -25.94
N ARG A 625 -20.16 39.02 -26.51
CA ARG A 625 -19.40 40.12 -25.91
C ARG A 625 -19.96 40.51 -24.54
N ALA A 626 -21.29 40.64 -24.43
CA ALA A 626 -21.93 40.97 -23.15
C ALA A 626 -21.67 39.89 -22.09
N LYS A 627 -21.73 38.61 -22.47
CA LYS A 627 -21.39 37.48 -21.59
C LYS A 627 -19.93 37.52 -21.14
N LEU A 628 -18.97 37.72 -22.06
CA LEU A 628 -17.55 37.86 -21.73
C LEU A 628 -17.26 39.02 -20.78
N LEU A 629 -17.85 40.19 -21.03
CA LEU A 629 -17.72 41.35 -20.14
C LEU A 629 -18.29 41.07 -18.76
N ALA A 630 -19.47 40.42 -18.68
CA ALA A 630 -20.09 40.08 -17.41
C ALA A 630 -19.22 39.11 -16.59
N VAL A 631 -18.76 38.00 -17.18
CA VAL A 631 -17.91 37.03 -16.48
C VAL A 631 -16.52 37.59 -16.16
N GLY A 632 -15.96 38.43 -17.03
CA GLY A 632 -14.67 39.09 -16.81
C GLY A 632 -14.71 40.08 -15.65
N ARG A 633 -15.76 40.91 -15.55
CA ARG A 633 -15.97 41.83 -14.41
C ARG A 633 -16.18 41.05 -13.11
N ALA A 634 -17.03 40.03 -13.12
CA ALA A 634 -17.26 39.18 -11.94
C ALA A 634 -16.01 38.41 -11.49
N ALA A 635 -15.14 37.99 -12.42
CA ALA A 635 -13.85 37.39 -12.07
C ALA A 635 -12.87 38.43 -11.51
N LEU A 636 -12.80 39.63 -12.10
CA LEU A 636 -11.94 40.71 -11.63
C LEU A 636 -12.31 41.15 -10.20
N GLU A 637 -13.60 41.24 -9.89
CA GLU A 637 -14.10 41.54 -8.53
C GLU A 637 -13.71 40.46 -7.51
N ARG A 638 -13.73 39.17 -7.91
CA ARG A 638 -13.30 38.05 -7.05
C ARG A 638 -11.80 38.01 -6.81
N GLU A 639 -11.00 38.44 -7.79
CA GLU A 639 -9.54 38.39 -7.74
C GLU A 639 -8.92 39.64 -7.09
N GLN A 640 -9.66 40.74 -6.98
CA GLN A 640 -9.18 41.89 -6.21
C GLN A 640 -8.96 41.46 -4.76
N PRO A 641 -7.73 41.59 -4.23
CA PRO A 641 -7.46 41.24 -2.86
C PRO A 641 -8.37 42.11 -1.99
N VAL A 642 -9.28 41.47 -1.25
CA VAL A 642 -10.06 42.16 -0.22
C VAL A 642 -9.04 42.90 0.63
N PRO A 643 -9.06 44.25 0.69
CA PRO A 643 -8.08 45.01 1.43
C PRO A 643 -8.08 44.41 2.83
N ARG A 644 -6.95 43.80 3.23
CA ARG A 644 -6.81 43.26 4.57
C ARG A 644 -7.08 44.44 5.49
N ARG A 645 -8.20 44.39 6.25
CA ARG A 645 -8.47 45.41 7.26
C ARG A 645 -7.21 45.52 8.12
N PRO A 646 -6.65 46.73 8.27
CA PRO A 646 -5.38 46.93 8.94
C PRO A 646 -5.38 46.39 10.36
#